data_AF-A0A812LB13-F1
#
_entry.id   AF-A0A812LB13-F1
#
_cell.length_a   1.000
_cell.length_b   1.000
_cell.length_c   1.000
_cell.angle_alpha   90.00
_cell.angle_beta   90.00
_cell.angle_gamma   90.00
#
_symmetry.space_group_name_H-M   'P 1'
#
loop_
_entity.id
_entity.type
_entity.pdbx_description
1 polymer ?
#
loop_
_entity_poly.entity_id
_entity_poly.type
_entity_poly.pdbx_seq_one_letter_code
_entity_poly.pdbx_strand_id
1 'polypeptide(L)'
;MALVHDEIGAAAPWLLTNLQLKGEATKLPEVQRRVSSHPVRPGASDGDTGDLDRRFQLLRSVGEECQTEPELRELLVRKKEFILYDGFEPSGRMHIAQGLFKAINVNKCTEAGGIFKFYVADWFGLMNDKMGGDLKKIQDTGLYFVHVWKSCGMKMENVRFIWTSQFIEENATEYWTKMLDISRVTSLVRVKRCCTIMGREEGNLTAAQILYPLMQCTDIFLLRADICQLGLDQRKVNMQAREYCGSVGIKHKPIILSHHMMMGLKAGQAKMSKSDPDSAVFMEDTPEDVRRKITNAACPREKEKKTSKQNELSGETVGDEWVLNNPDTWFWLLVCLEKSRRSLLSLNRLSVPEENAKGRGTIVVDGRTYDEADSLESDFVAGQISEKGTPSWKDAGSILLRRCWDADGEVAMESKVRPTPLRSLRVLQEGMCRSLGVVFAPRPGPDFVVTAEAALAAVRSLVRAKNARHDKLVLWCEDWSAIALDQMNGDLKAIGAYYGILAEAVKALAKAAHIDFEVRVQSAEILRDPNMYWISVIDAGRRKRVRASGEEPVIGLEEVAEHLPEGETLAESGQVVATLMHVADVVGLCRGVPSTTIYAEERMQKRHQLAKSYVEESFGDSSAHAGKVCVPAIDVEKARLPSLSLILGEGESIWNGKMKKSYCLEGDVENNPLMDLLDLLLKCELLDTGKPLLEVRQKAEHGGDKDYTSLADVETAFASKELHPSAFKPAVQDRAKAALAPLVLLPKDAAFKRLDLQLELFPMFLIQY
;
A
#
# COMPACT_ATOMS: atom_id res chain seq x y z
N MET A 1 11.30 -22.71 -39.93
CA MET A 1 12.30 -21.86 -39.27
C MET A 1 12.91 -22.62 -38.09
N ALA A 2 13.62 -23.70 -38.42
CA ALA A 2 14.60 -24.35 -37.56
C ALA A 2 15.95 -24.12 -38.27
N LEU A 3 17.03 -23.96 -37.50
CA LEU A 3 18.39 -23.53 -37.88
C LEU A 3 18.62 -22.01 -37.86
N VAL A 4 18.86 -21.46 -36.66
CA VAL A 4 20.10 -20.75 -36.27
C VAL A 4 20.14 -20.79 -34.74
N HIS A 5 20.65 -21.90 -34.21
CA HIS A 5 21.05 -22.06 -32.81
C HIS A 5 22.54 -22.36 -32.90
N ASP A 6 23.38 -21.34 -32.67
CA ASP A 6 24.68 -21.43 -32.00
C ASP A 6 25.52 -20.17 -32.28
N GLU A 7 26.14 -19.69 -31.20
CA GLU A 7 27.16 -18.63 -31.10
C GLU A 7 26.74 -17.17 -31.36
N ILE A 8 26.51 -16.42 -30.26
CA ILE A 8 27.16 -15.12 -29.91
C ILE A 8 26.66 -14.68 -28.51
N GLY A 9 27.61 -14.63 -27.57
CA GLY A 9 27.80 -13.56 -26.57
C GLY A 9 26.66 -13.18 -25.62
N ALA A 10 26.80 -13.59 -24.35
CA ALA A 10 26.01 -13.15 -23.22
C ALA A 10 26.13 -11.63 -22.94
N ALA A 11 25.07 -10.88 -23.24
CA ALA A 11 24.71 -9.61 -22.58
C ALA A 11 23.22 -9.33 -22.83
N ALA A 12 22.49 -8.95 -21.77
CA ALA A 12 21.10 -8.48 -21.79
C ALA A 12 19.91 -9.49 -21.97
N PRO A 13 19.80 -10.59 -21.19
CA PRO A 13 18.50 -11.24 -20.96
C PRO A 13 17.74 -10.72 -19.72
N TRP A 14 18.43 -10.21 -18.70
CA TRP A 14 17.83 -10.05 -17.36
C TRP A 14 16.79 -8.92 -17.21
N LEU A 15 16.90 -7.85 -18.01
CA LEU A 15 15.91 -6.74 -18.02
C LEU A 15 14.62 -7.11 -18.79
N LEU A 16 14.72 -7.97 -19.80
CA LEU A 16 13.56 -8.40 -20.59
C LEU A 16 12.84 -9.62 -20.01
N THR A 17 13.53 -10.47 -19.24
CA THR A 17 12.93 -11.69 -18.69
C THR A 17 11.91 -11.38 -17.58
N ASN A 18 12.09 -10.27 -16.83
CA ASN A 18 11.09 -9.80 -15.86
C ASN A 18 10.02 -8.87 -16.46
N LEU A 19 10.18 -8.44 -17.72
CA LEU A 19 9.17 -7.68 -18.48
C LEU A 19 8.37 -8.53 -19.47
N GLN A 20 8.68 -9.83 -19.60
CA GLN A 20 7.86 -10.81 -20.30
C GLN A 20 7.02 -11.62 -19.31
N LEU A 21 5.97 -10.98 -18.80
CA LEU A 21 4.77 -11.70 -18.36
C LEU A 21 4.21 -12.45 -19.59
N LYS A 22 4.60 -13.72 -19.76
CA LYS A 22 3.79 -14.66 -20.52
C LYS A 22 2.50 -14.88 -19.73
N GLY A 23 1.53 -14.00 -19.96
CA GLY A 23 0.15 -14.45 -19.96
C GLY A 23 0.03 -15.46 -21.09
N GLU A 24 -0.04 -16.74 -20.75
CA GLU A 24 -0.66 -17.70 -21.65
C GLU A 24 -2.13 -17.29 -21.80
N ALA A 25 -2.38 -16.44 -22.79
CA ALA A 25 -3.69 -16.34 -23.39
C ALA A 25 -3.95 -17.69 -24.05
N THR A 26 -4.56 -18.62 -23.31
CA THR A 26 -5.31 -19.71 -23.92
C THR A 26 -6.27 -19.07 -24.91
N LYS A 27 -5.96 -19.21 -26.20
CA LYS A 27 -6.85 -18.89 -27.31
C LYS A 27 -8.11 -19.73 -27.14
N LEU A 28 -9.15 -19.14 -26.55
CA LEU A 28 -10.51 -19.61 -26.72
C LEU A 28 -10.93 -19.32 -28.17
N PRO A 29 -11.72 -20.18 -28.83
CA PRO A 29 -11.97 -20.09 -30.27
C PRO A 29 -12.73 -18.80 -30.62
N GLU A 30 -12.26 -18.09 -31.63
CA GLU A 30 -12.99 -17.01 -32.31
C GLU A 30 -14.32 -17.54 -32.87
N VAL A 31 -15.41 -17.33 -32.14
CA VAL A 31 -16.74 -17.36 -32.72
C VAL A 31 -17.03 -15.95 -33.20
N GLN A 32 -16.85 -15.71 -34.50
CA GLN A 32 -17.37 -14.53 -35.19
C GLN A 32 -18.88 -14.44 -34.97
N ARG A 33 -19.32 -13.69 -33.95
CA ARG A 33 -20.71 -13.23 -33.87
C ARG A 33 -20.82 -11.94 -34.68
N ARG A 34 -21.44 -12.07 -35.87
CA ARG A 34 -22.01 -10.96 -36.62
C ARG A 34 -22.80 -10.07 -35.68
N VAL A 35 -22.39 -8.80 -35.56
CA VAL A 35 -23.20 -7.76 -34.93
C VAL A 35 -24.37 -7.48 -35.87
N SER A 36 -25.53 -8.07 -35.61
CA SER A 36 -26.78 -7.59 -36.18
C SER A 36 -27.28 -6.45 -35.30
N SER A 37 -27.18 -5.21 -35.80
CA SER A 37 -27.85 -4.05 -35.26
C SER A 37 -29.37 -4.22 -35.39
N HIS A 38 -30.04 -4.72 -34.37
CA HIS A 38 -31.50 -4.62 -34.22
C HIS A 38 -31.81 -4.14 -32.80
N PRO A 39 -32.73 -3.16 -32.63
CA PRO A 39 -33.09 -2.65 -31.32
C PRO A 39 -33.88 -3.74 -30.57
N VAL A 40 -33.38 -4.14 -29.40
CA VAL A 40 -34.08 -5.07 -28.51
C VAL A 40 -35.28 -4.33 -27.92
N ARG A 41 -36.50 -4.77 -28.30
CA ARG A 41 -37.73 -4.38 -27.60
C ARG A 41 -37.75 -5.04 -26.21
N PRO A 42 -38.21 -4.35 -25.16
CA PRO A 42 -38.34 -4.94 -23.83
C PRO A 42 -39.54 -5.89 -23.82
N GLY A 43 -39.26 -7.18 -23.67
CA GLY A 43 -40.23 -8.18 -23.27
C GLY A 43 -39.82 -8.75 -21.93
N ALA A 44 -39.86 -7.94 -20.86
CA ALA A 44 -39.74 -8.45 -19.51
C ALA A 44 -41.07 -9.12 -19.15
N SER A 45 -41.05 -10.44 -18.93
CA SER A 45 -42.17 -11.13 -18.29
C SER A 45 -42.27 -10.71 -16.83
N ASP A 46 -43.48 -10.50 -16.30
CA ASP A 46 -43.76 -10.06 -14.92
C ASP A 46 -43.09 -10.89 -13.79
N GLY A 47 -42.52 -12.07 -14.09
CA GLY A 47 -41.78 -12.89 -13.14
C GLY A 47 -40.33 -12.45 -12.86
N ASP A 48 -39.69 -11.69 -13.76
CA ASP A 48 -38.26 -11.33 -13.66
C ASP A 48 -38.05 -10.02 -12.87
N THR A 49 -39.01 -9.09 -12.96
CA THR A 49 -39.02 -7.85 -12.18
C THR A 49 -39.25 -8.11 -10.69
N GLY A 50 -40.13 -9.06 -10.34
CA GLY A 50 -40.42 -9.42 -8.96
C GLY A 50 -39.25 -10.06 -8.21
N ASP A 51 -38.40 -10.86 -8.87
CA ASP A 51 -37.20 -11.42 -8.26
C ASP A 51 -36.10 -10.36 -8.05
N LEU A 52 -35.92 -9.47 -9.03
CA LEU A 52 -34.95 -8.38 -8.93
C LEU A 52 -35.29 -7.44 -7.77
N ASP A 53 -36.54 -7.00 -7.66
CA ASP A 53 -36.97 -6.14 -6.55
C ASP A 53 -36.85 -6.84 -5.19
N ARG A 54 -37.15 -8.14 -5.12
CA ARG A 54 -36.93 -8.94 -3.92
C ARG A 54 -35.45 -8.98 -3.52
N ARG A 55 -34.55 -9.26 -4.47
CA ARG A 55 -33.09 -9.30 -4.22
C ARG A 55 -32.56 -7.92 -3.78
N PHE A 56 -33.03 -6.85 -4.43
CA PHE A 56 -32.69 -5.48 -4.05
C PHE A 56 -33.14 -5.15 -2.63
N GLN A 57 -34.41 -5.41 -2.28
CA GLN A 57 -34.93 -5.16 -0.93
C GLN A 57 -34.18 -5.97 0.13
N LEU A 58 -33.84 -7.23 -0.16
CA LEU A 58 -33.09 -8.08 0.75
C LEU A 58 -31.70 -7.50 1.03
N LEU A 59 -30.97 -7.07 0.00
CA LEU A 59 -29.66 -6.41 0.17
C LEU A 59 -29.78 -5.05 0.85
N ARG A 60 -30.76 -4.22 0.45
CA ARG A 60 -30.95 -2.89 1.06
C ARG A 60 -31.27 -2.98 2.55
N SER A 61 -31.91 -4.06 3.00
CA SER A 61 -32.18 -4.33 4.41
C SER A 61 -30.94 -4.68 5.25
N VAL A 62 -29.78 -4.94 4.63
CA VAL A 62 -28.52 -5.24 5.33
C VAL A 62 -27.79 -3.96 5.75
N GLY A 63 -27.84 -2.94 4.89
CA GLY A 63 -27.14 -1.68 5.12
C GLY A 63 -28.03 -0.63 5.77
N GLU A 64 -27.49 0.12 6.70
CA GLU A 64 -28.06 1.41 7.11
C GLU A 64 -27.88 2.43 5.97
N GLU A 65 -26.68 2.47 5.39
CA GLU A 65 -26.30 3.32 4.25
C GLU A 65 -26.02 2.47 3.00
N CYS A 66 -26.43 2.97 1.82
CA CYS A 66 -26.11 2.39 0.52
C CYS A 66 -25.62 3.46 -0.48
N GLN A 67 -24.34 3.38 -0.89
CA GLN A 67 -23.74 4.25 -1.91
C GLN A 67 -23.36 3.44 -3.16
N THR A 68 -24.17 3.40 -4.22
CA THR A 68 -25.51 4.00 -4.34
C THR A 68 -26.56 2.97 -4.73
N GLU A 69 -27.82 3.20 -4.36
CA GLU A 69 -28.94 2.32 -4.72
C GLU A 69 -29.12 2.13 -6.24
N PRO A 70 -28.97 3.16 -7.10
CA PRO A 70 -29.02 2.97 -8.55
C PRO A 70 -27.94 2.02 -9.07
N GLU A 71 -26.70 2.16 -8.59
CA GLU A 71 -25.60 1.26 -8.96
C GLU A 71 -25.86 -0.17 -8.45
N LEU A 72 -26.47 -0.33 -7.27
CA LEU A 72 -26.88 -1.64 -6.75
C LEU A 72 -27.93 -2.30 -7.64
N ARG A 73 -28.95 -1.55 -8.09
CA ARG A 73 -29.95 -2.06 -9.04
C ARG A 73 -29.32 -2.45 -10.36
N GLU A 74 -28.44 -1.61 -10.90
CA GLU A 74 -27.70 -1.88 -12.14
C GLU A 74 -26.84 -3.15 -12.02
N LEU A 75 -26.16 -3.33 -10.89
CA LEU A 75 -25.38 -4.53 -10.60
C LEU A 75 -26.25 -5.79 -10.66
N LEU A 76 -27.43 -5.77 -10.03
CA LEU A 76 -28.34 -6.93 -9.99
C LEU A 76 -28.92 -7.29 -11.35
N VAL A 77 -29.13 -6.30 -12.23
CA VAL A 77 -29.51 -6.54 -13.64
C VAL A 77 -28.35 -7.20 -14.39
N ARG A 78 -27.13 -6.69 -14.20
CA ARG A 78 -25.96 -7.09 -14.99
C ARG A 78 -25.36 -8.43 -14.56
N LYS A 79 -25.37 -8.71 -13.25
CA LYS A 79 -24.69 -9.86 -12.65
C LYS A 79 -25.66 -10.74 -11.87
N LYS A 80 -25.75 -12.00 -12.26
CA LYS A 80 -26.48 -13.02 -11.49
C LYS A 80 -25.79 -13.31 -10.15
N GLU A 81 -24.46 -13.44 -10.18
CA GLU A 81 -23.61 -13.62 -9.00
C GLU A 81 -22.66 -12.42 -8.87
N PHE A 82 -22.54 -11.89 -7.65
CA PHE A 82 -21.70 -10.72 -7.33
C PHE A 82 -20.94 -10.96 -6.02
N ILE A 83 -19.83 -10.25 -5.85
CA ILE A 83 -18.92 -10.47 -4.70
C ILE A 83 -19.16 -9.39 -3.64
N LEU A 84 -19.35 -9.83 -2.40
CA LEU A 84 -19.28 -8.98 -1.23
C LEU A 84 -18.12 -9.39 -0.33
N TYR A 85 -17.61 -8.47 0.47
CA TYR A 85 -16.64 -8.81 1.49
C TYR A 85 -16.82 -8.00 2.77
N ASP A 86 -16.32 -8.56 3.87
CA ASP A 86 -16.10 -7.88 5.14
C ASP A 86 -14.79 -8.38 5.77
N GLY A 87 -14.06 -7.48 6.41
CA GLY A 87 -12.71 -7.71 6.94
C GLY A 87 -12.67 -7.61 8.46
N PHE A 88 -11.97 -8.55 9.10
CA PHE A 88 -11.93 -8.64 10.57
C PHE A 88 -10.51 -8.81 11.08
N GLU A 89 -10.07 -7.87 11.93
CA GLU A 89 -8.82 -7.99 12.69
C GLU A 89 -8.95 -9.08 13.78
N PRO A 90 -8.16 -10.17 13.73
CA PRO A 90 -8.14 -11.17 14.80
C PRO A 90 -7.46 -10.57 16.05
N SER A 91 -8.27 -10.19 17.03
CA SER A 91 -7.85 -9.28 18.11
C SER A 91 -8.30 -9.69 19.51
N GLY A 92 -8.75 -10.93 19.67
CA GLY A 92 -9.25 -11.50 20.92
C GLY A 92 -10.59 -12.20 20.70
N ARG A 93 -11.36 -12.39 21.78
CA ARG A 93 -12.68 -13.04 21.75
C ARG A 93 -13.63 -12.37 20.75
N MET A 94 -14.46 -13.17 20.08
CA MET A 94 -15.45 -12.68 19.10
C MET A 94 -16.71 -12.24 19.83
N HIS A 95 -17.18 -11.03 19.58
CA HIS A 95 -18.45 -10.56 20.13
C HIS A 95 -19.62 -10.84 19.18
N ILE A 96 -20.85 -10.80 19.71
CA ILE A 96 -22.06 -11.23 18.99
C ILE A 96 -22.30 -10.46 17.67
N ALA A 97 -21.89 -9.19 17.60
CA ALA A 97 -22.01 -8.43 16.35
C ALA A 97 -21.10 -8.98 15.23
N GLN A 98 -19.90 -9.48 15.57
CA GLN A 98 -18.97 -10.10 14.63
C GLN A 98 -19.40 -11.52 14.23
N GLY A 99 -20.07 -12.24 15.12
CA GLY A 99 -20.55 -13.60 14.87
C GLY A 99 -21.96 -13.63 14.31
N LEU A 100 -22.96 -13.58 15.20
CA LEU A 100 -24.37 -13.82 14.87
C LEU A 100 -24.98 -12.74 13.98
N PHE A 101 -24.80 -11.47 14.31
CA PHE A 101 -25.35 -10.37 13.48
C PHE A 101 -24.75 -10.38 12.07
N LYS A 102 -23.45 -10.64 11.98
CA LYS A 102 -22.77 -10.82 10.69
C LYS A 102 -23.34 -12.00 9.91
N ALA A 103 -23.54 -13.15 10.56
CA ALA A 103 -24.13 -14.33 9.92
C ALA A 103 -25.53 -14.07 9.33
N ILE A 104 -26.38 -13.31 10.03
CA ILE A 104 -27.71 -12.89 9.55
C ILE A 104 -27.57 -12.08 8.25
N ASN A 105 -26.70 -11.07 8.25
CA ASN A 105 -26.46 -10.24 7.07
C ASN A 105 -25.85 -11.03 5.91
N VAL A 106 -24.88 -11.91 6.16
CA VAL A 106 -24.30 -12.79 5.14
C VAL A 106 -25.36 -13.72 4.54
N ASN A 107 -26.27 -14.27 5.34
CA ASN A 107 -27.34 -15.13 4.85
C ASN A 107 -28.32 -14.37 3.92
N LYS A 108 -28.63 -13.11 4.23
CA LYS A 108 -29.40 -12.24 3.33
C LYS A 108 -28.65 -11.98 2.01
N CYS A 109 -27.37 -11.65 2.10
CA CYS A 109 -26.53 -11.39 0.91
C CYS A 109 -26.41 -12.62 0.01
N THR A 110 -26.17 -13.81 0.59
CA THR A 110 -26.05 -15.06 -0.17
C THR A 110 -27.38 -15.53 -0.75
N GLU A 111 -28.51 -15.30 -0.06
CA GLU A 111 -29.85 -15.54 -0.61
C GLU A 111 -30.17 -14.60 -1.78
N ALA A 112 -29.63 -13.38 -1.80
CA ALA A 112 -29.72 -12.48 -2.94
C ALA A 112 -28.78 -12.85 -4.11
N GLY A 113 -28.05 -13.97 -4.04
CA GLY A 113 -27.11 -14.41 -5.07
C GLY A 113 -25.68 -13.88 -4.90
N GLY A 114 -25.33 -13.38 -3.71
CA GLY A 114 -23.99 -12.91 -3.39
C GLY A 114 -23.02 -14.03 -2.98
N ILE A 115 -21.77 -13.91 -3.38
CA ILE A 115 -20.65 -14.67 -2.81
C ILE A 115 -19.99 -13.80 -1.75
N PHE A 116 -19.95 -14.26 -0.51
CA PHE A 116 -19.44 -13.48 0.61
C PHE A 116 -18.02 -13.93 0.98
N LYS A 117 -17.08 -12.99 0.96
CA LYS A 117 -15.69 -13.20 1.36
C LYS A 117 -15.45 -12.64 2.76
N PHE A 118 -15.15 -13.51 3.71
CA PHE A 118 -14.58 -13.11 5.00
C PHE A 118 -13.08 -12.94 4.83
N TYR A 119 -12.59 -11.73 5.04
CA TYR A 119 -11.18 -11.39 4.97
C TYR A 119 -10.58 -11.40 6.39
N VAL A 120 -9.83 -12.45 6.71
CA VAL A 120 -9.19 -12.67 8.02
C VAL A 120 -7.92 -11.83 8.09
N ALA A 121 -8.06 -10.63 8.66
CA ALA A 121 -7.12 -9.52 8.57
C ALA A 121 -5.91 -9.66 9.51
N ASP A 122 -5.12 -10.72 9.34
CA ASP A 122 -3.98 -11.04 10.20
C ASP A 122 -2.83 -10.02 10.09
N TRP A 123 -2.49 -9.55 8.89
CA TRP A 123 -1.51 -8.46 8.72
C TRP A 123 -2.02 -7.10 9.20
N PHE A 124 -3.32 -6.84 9.06
CA PHE A 124 -3.94 -5.64 9.60
C PHE A 124 -3.94 -5.65 11.14
N GLY A 125 -4.23 -6.81 11.74
CA GLY A 125 -4.07 -7.04 13.17
C GLY A 125 -2.62 -6.81 13.62
N LEU A 126 -1.64 -7.27 12.82
CA LEU A 126 -0.23 -7.02 13.09
C LEU A 126 0.05 -5.52 13.04
N MET A 127 -0.34 -4.82 11.97
CA MET A 127 -0.15 -3.37 11.80
C MET A 127 -0.75 -2.53 12.94
N ASN A 128 -1.87 -2.99 13.50
CA ASN A 128 -2.60 -2.30 14.57
C ASN A 128 -2.24 -2.81 15.99
N ASP A 129 -1.08 -3.47 16.14
CA ASP A 129 -0.53 -3.97 17.41
C ASP A 129 -1.45 -4.95 18.18
N LYS A 130 -2.32 -5.67 17.48
CA LYS A 130 -3.20 -6.65 18.11
C LYS A 130 -2.38 -7.82 18.65
N MET A 131 -2.83 -8.40 19.76
CA MET A 131 -2.15 -9.51 20.43
C MET A 131 -0.67 -9.24 20.77
N GLY A 132 -0.32 -7.96 21.01
CA GLY A 132 1.05 -7.54 21.27
C GLY A 132 1.96 -7.55 20.03
N GLY A 133 1.39 -7.50 18.82
CA GLY A 133 2.14 -7.57 17.56
C GLY A 133 2.66 -8.96 17.22
N ASP A 134 2.14 -10.01 17.86
CA ASP A 134 2.52 -11.40 17.61
C ASP A 134 1.65 -12.02 16.52
N LEU A 135 2.18 -12.07 15.31
CA LEU A 135 1.49 -12.64 14.14
C LEU A 135 0.98 -14.07 14.38
N LYS A 136 1.69 -14.90 15.16
CA LYS A 136 1.25 -16.28 15.38
C LYS A 136 -0.01 -16.32 16.24
N LYS A 137 -0.06 -15.52 17.30
CA LYS A 137 -1.28 -15.38 18.14
C LYS A 137 -2.45 -14.79 17.37
N ILE A 138 -2.18 -13.84 16.47
CA ILE A 138 -3.20 -13.27 15.58
C ILE A 138 -3.76 -14.37 14.67
N GLN A 139 -2.91 -15.20 14.07
CA GLN A 139 -3.35 -16.32 13.23
C GLN A 139 -4.14 -17.36 14.01
N ASP A 140 -3.71 -17.73 15.22
CA ASP A 140 -4.46 -18.67 16.06
C ASP A 140 -5.85 -18.10 16.44
N THR A 141 -5.92 -16.79 16.70
CA THR A 141 -7.20 -16.08 16.92
C THR A 141 -8.07 -16.06 15.66
N GLY A 142 -7.48 -15.89 14.48
CA GLY A 142 -8.19 -15.94 13.21
C GLY A 142 -8.79 -17.32 12.93
N LEU A 143 -8.10 -18.40 13.32
CA LEU A 143 -8.63 -19.76 13.23
C LEU A 143 -9.84 -19.93 14.13
N TYR A 144 -9.78 -19.42 15.36
CA TYR A 144 -10.93 -19.37 16.26
C TYR A 144 -12.11 -18.61 15.63
N PHE A 145 -11.87 -17.46 14.97
CA PHE A 145 -12.94 -16.73 14.28
C PHE A 145 -13.60 -17.56 13.16
N VAL A 146 -12.79 -18.23 12.33
CA VAL A 146 -13.29 -19.09 11.25
C VAL A 146 -14.14 -20.24 11.80
N HIS A 147 -13.77 -20.83 12.94
CA HIS A 147 -14.58 -21.87 13.57
C HIS A 147 -15.93 -21.32 14.03
N VAL A 148 -15.94 -20.19 14.76
CA VAL A 148 -17.19 -19.58 15.22
C VAL A 148 -18.13 -19.26 14.05
N TRP A 149 -17.62 -18.67 12.97
CA TRP A 149 -18.43 -18.36 11.78
C TRP A 149 -19.00 -19.60 11.11
N LYS A 150 -18.24 -20.69 11.01
CA LYS A 150 -18.74 -21.95 10.46
C LYS A 150 -19.92 -22.51 11.27
N SER A 151 -19.91 -22.27 12.58
CA SER A 151 -20.97 -22.73 13.48
C SER A 151 -22.17 -21.79 13.61
N CYS A 152 -22.13 -20.59 13.01
CA CYS A 152 -23.22 -19.60 13.08
C CYS A 152 -24.38 -19.84 12.07
N GLY A 153 -24.44 -21.02 11.44
CA GLY A 153 -25.53 -21.36 10.51
C GLY A 153 -25.53 -20.56 9.19
N MET A 154 -24.35 -20.19 8.69
CA MET A 154 -24.22 -19.54 7.38
C MET A 154 -24.25 -20.56 6.23
N LYS A 155 -24.71 -20.14 5.05
CA LYS A 155 -24.70 -20.96 3.83
C LYS A 155 -23.27 -21.07 3.24
N MET A 156 -22.50 -22.04 3.71
CA MET A 156 -21.07 -22.20 3.37
C MET A 156 -20.77 -22.33 1.86
N GLU A 157 -21.73 -22.80 1.06
CA GLU A 157 -21.60 -22.90 -0.41
C GLU A 157 -21.16 -21.59 -1.06
N ASN A 158 -21.63 -20.45 -0.54
CA ASN A 158 -21.38 -19.11 -1.06
C ASN A 158 -20.51 -18.25 -0.13
N VAL A 159 -19.85 -18.87 0.86
CA VAL A 159 -18.94 -18.18 1.79
C VAL A 159 -17.50 -18.63 1.55
N ARG A 160 -16.56 -17.69 1.56
CA ARG A 160 -15.12 -17.95 1.41
C ARG A 160 -14.36 -17.26 2.53
N PHE A 161 -13.43 -17.97 3.17
CA PHE A 161 -12.49 -17.37 4.14
C PHE A 161 -11.15 -17.16 3.45
N ILE A 162 -10.64 -15.94 3.49
CA ILE A 162 -9.41 -15.52 2.82
C ILE A 162 -8.50 -14.90 3.88
N TRP A 163 -7.27 -15.39 3.99
CA TRP A 163 -6.27 -14.86 4.92
C TRP A 163 -5.45 -13.77 4.24
N THR A 164 -5.22 -12.65 4.91
CA THR A 164 -4.56 -11.51 4.26
C THR A 164 -3.11 -11.77 3.93
N SER A 165 -2.37 -12.41 4.84
CA SER A 165 -0.99 -12.82 4.61
C SER A 165 -0.84 -13.69 3.37
N GLN A 166 -1.63 -14.77 3.26
CA GLN A 166 -1.59 -15.68 2.12
C GLN A 166 -2.05 -15.01 0.83
N PHE A 167 -3.16 -14.26 0.88
CA PHE A 167 -3.71 -13.60 -0.30
C PHE A 167 -2.76 -12.56 -0.88
N ILE A 168 -2.11 -11.76 -0.03
CA ILE A 168 -1.16 -10.75 -0.48
C ILE A 168 0.11 -11.41 -1.02
N GLU A 169 0.59 -12.50 -0.40
CA GLU A 169 1.74 -13.25 -0.90
C GLU A 169 1.50 -13.80 -2.31
N GLU A 170 0.36 -14.46 -2.52
CA GLU A 170 -0.01 -15.05 -3.80
C GLU A 170 -0.23 -14.00 -4.91
N ASN A 171 -0.52 -12.75 -4.53
CA ASN A 171 -0.82 -11.66 -5.45
C ASN A 171 0.15 -10.46 -5.30
N ALA A 172 1.36 -10.69 -4.78
CA ALA A 172 2.24 -9.62 -4.29
C ALA A 172 2.51 -8.51 -5.32
N THR A 173 2.82 -8.88 -6.57
CA THR A 173 3.09 -7.89 -7.63
C THR A 173 1.88 -6.99 -7.89
N GLU A 174 0.70 -7.57 -8.10
CA GLU A 174 -0.52 -6.79 -8.40
C GLU A 174 -0.98 -5.99 -7.18
N TYR A 175 -0.90 -6.60 -5.99
CA TYR A 175 -1.34 -5.99 -4.74
C TYR A 175 -0.52 -4.75 -4.42
N TRP A 176 0.81 -4.86 -4.37
CA TRP A 176 1.66 -3.77 -3.94
C TRP A 176 1.79 -2.67 -4.98
N THR A 177 1.80 -3.02 -6.28
CA THR A 177 1.76 -1.98 -7.33
C THR A 177 0.45 -1.20 -7.30
N LYS A 178 -0.69 -1.85 -7.02
CA LYS A 178 -1.98 -1.17 -6.81
C LYS A 178 -1.97 -0.30 -5.55
N MET A 179 -1.41 -0.77 -4.44
CA MET A 179 -1.30 0.02 -3.21
C MET A 179 -0.44 1.27 -3.41
N LEU A 180 0.71 1.13 -4.09
CA LEU A 180 1.59 2.24 -4.42
C LEU A 180 0.89 3.26 -5.33
N ASP A 181 0.14 2.79 -6.32
CA ASP A 181 -0.67 3.63 -7.21
C ASP A 181 -1.81 4.34 -6.47
N ILE A 182 -2.45 3.72 -5.48
CA ILE A 182 -3.43 4.39 -4.61
C ILE A 182 -2.72 5.44 -3.74
N SER A 183 -1.53 5.14 -3.22
CA SER A 183 -0.77 6.05 -2.34
C SER A 183 -0.30 7.32 -3.04
N ARG A 184 0.08 7.22 -4.32
CA ARG A 184 0.58 8.38 -5.08
C ARG A 184 -0.52 9.39 -5.42
N VAL A 185 -1.77 8.94 -5.56
CA VAL A 185 -2.93 9.80 -5.91
C VAL A 185 -3.79 10.15 -4.69
N THR A 186 -3.37 9.77 -3.48
CA THR A 186 -4.10 10.07 -2.25
C THR A 186 -3.27 10.96 -1.33
N SER A 187 -3.80 12.15 -1.03
CA SER A 187 -3.18 13.08 -0.09
C SER A 187 -3.07 12.52 1.33
N LEU A 188 -2.03 12.92 2.05
CA LEU A 188 -1.82 12.50 3.42
C LEU A 188 -2.99 12.92 4.32
N VAL A 189 -3.55 14.11 4.10
CA VAL A 189 -4.73 14.60 4.83
C VAL A 189 -5.92 13.66 4.62
N ARG A 190 -6.13 13.16 3.39
CA ARG A 190 -7.22 12.23 3.10
C ARG A 190 -7.02 10.88 3.79
N VAL A 191 -5.79 10.37 3.83
CA VAL A 191 -5.46 9.11 4.53
C VAL A 191 -5.61 9.24 6.04
N LYS A 192 -5.14 10.35 6.64
CA LYS A 192 -5.29 10.59 8.10
C LYS A 192 -6.76 10.57 8.53
N ARG A 193 -7.65 11.15 7.72
CA ARG A 193 -9.11 11.07 7.95
C ARG A 193 -9.64 9.63 7.97
N CYS A 194 -9.06 8.74 7.16
CA CYS A 194 -9.40 7.31 7.15
C CYS A 194 -8.89 6.54 8.38
N CYS A 195 -7.93 7.05 9.16
CA CYS A 195 -7.37 6.29 10.29
C CYS A 195 -8.38 6.02 11.43
N THR A 196 -9.57 6.61 11.41
CA THR A 196 -10.64 6.23 12.34
C THR A 196 -11.11 4.78 12.16
N ILE A 197 -10.89 4.17 10.98
CA ILE A 197 -11.30 2.78 10.68
C ILE A 197 -10.62 1.74 11.56
N MET A 198 -9.43 2.04 12.10
CA MET A 198 -8.67 1.18 13.02
C MET A 198 -8.92 1.54 14.50
N GLY A 199 -9.86 2.46 14.77
CA GLY A 199 -10.21 2.93 16.11
C GLY A 199 -9.20 3.93 16.71
N ARG A 200 -8.47 4.68 15.88
CA ARG A 200 -7.48 5.68 16.30
C ARG A 200 -7.88 7.09 15.91
N GLU A 201 -7.37 8.06 16.68
CA GLU A 201 -7.53 9.51 16.40
C GLU A 201 -6.40 10.01 15.50
N GLU A 202 -6.65 11.08 14.73
CA GLU A 202 -5.72 11.59 13.72
C GLU A 202 -4.39 12.12 14.27
N GLY A 203 -4.34 12.50 15.55
CA GLY A 203 -3.19 13.11 16.21
C GLY A 203 -2.14 12.12 16.74
N ASN A 204 -2.47 10.83 16.87
CA ASN A 204 -1.58 9.82 17.45
C ASN A 204 -1.31 8.67 16.48
N LEU A 205 -0.94 9.03 15.25
CA LEU A 205 -0.72 8.09 14.15
C LEU A 205 0.77 7.83 13.94
N THR A 206 1.13 6.55 13.88
CA THR A 206 2.45 6.11 13.44
C THR A 206 2.54 6.13 11.92
N ALA A 207 3.76 6.20 11.35
CA ALA A 207 3.93 6.17 9.89
C ALA A 207 3.39 4.86 9.27
N ALA A 208 3.50 3.72 9.98
CA ALA A 208 2.96 2.45 9.51
C ALA A 208 1.42 2.45 9.42
N GLN A 209 0.74 3.23 10.25
CA GLN A 209 -0.72 3.33 10.22
C GLN A 209 -1.24 4.09 9.01
N ILE A 210 -0.38 4.79 8.26
CA ILE A 210 -0.71 5.35 6.95
C ILE A 210 -0.87 4.24 5.90
N LEU A 211 -0.12 3.14 6.02
CA LEU A 211 -0.24 2.01 5.09
C LEU A 211 -1.60 1.30 5.22
N TYR A 212 -2.17 1.24 6.42
CA TYR A 212 -3.36 0.46 6.68
C TYR A 212 -4.57 0.89 5.82
N PRO A 213 -5.00 2.17 5.76
CA PRO A 213 -6.09 2.56 4.87
C PRO A 213 -5.77 2.36 3.38
N LEU A 214 -4.51 2.52 2.97
CA LEU A 214 -4.08 2.29 1.59
C LEU A 214 -4.21 0.82 1.20
N MET A 215 -3.81 -0.09 2.09
CA MET A 215 -3.97 -1.54 1.92
C MET A 215 -5.44 -1.94 1.92
N GLN A 216 -6.26 -1.42 2.85
CA GLN A 216 -7.70 -1.73 2.87
C GLN A 216 -8.43 -1.21 1.62
N CYS A 217 -8.02 -0.05 1.10
CA CYS A 217 -8.50 0.45 -0.19
C CYS A 217 -8.10 -0.50 -1.34
N THR A 218 -6.87 -1.01 -1.32
CA THR A 218 -6.34 -1.98 -2.29
C THR A 218 -7.14 -3.28 -2.28
N ASP A 219 -7.46 -3.80 -1.09
CA ASP A 219 -8.21 -5.05 -0.92
C ASP A 219 -9.52 -5.06 -1.69
N ILE A 220 -10.23 -3.94 -1.76
CA ILE A 220 -11.52 -3.81 -2.47
C ILE A 220 -11.37 -4.21 -3.95
N PHE A 221 -10.28 -3.77 -4.59
CA PHE A 221 -10.02 -4.04 -6.00
C PHE A 221 -9.48 -5.44 -6.24
N LEU A 222 -8.53 -5.89 -5.41
CA LEU A 222 -7.89 -7.20 -5.56
C LEU A 222 -8.83 -8.35 -5.20
N LEU A 223 -9.69 -8.18 -4.20
CA LEU A 223 -10.77 -9.12 -3.90
C LEU A 223 -11.87 -9.09 -4.97
N ARG A 224 -11.83 -8.13 -5.90
CA ARG A 224 -12.86 -7.87 -6.93
C ARG A 224 -14.24 -7.72 -6.31
N ALA A 225 -14.32 -6.99 -5.20
CA ALA A 225 -15.58 -6.78 -4.49
C ALA A 225 -16.49 -5.86 -5.31
N ASP A 226 -17.70 -6.34 -5.60
CA ASP A 226 -18.76 -5.51 -6.17
C ASP A 226 -19.42 -4.65 -5.07
N ILE A 227 -19.52 -5.21 -3.86
CA ILE A 227 -20.13 -4.56 -2.69
C ILE A 227 -19.19 -4.64 -1.48
N CYS A 228 -18.85 -3.50 -0.91
CA CYS A 228 -18.20 -3.40 0.40
C CYS A 228 -19.27 -3.48 1.50
N GLN A 229 -19.43 -4.65 2.14
CA GLN A 229 -20.41 -4.90 3.20
C GLN A 229 -19.77 -4.81 4.59
N LEU A 230 -19.23 -3.64 4.93
CA LEU A 230 -18.53 -3.39 6.20
C LEU A 230 -19.37 -2.52 7.13
N GLY A 231 -18.91 -2.26 8.36
CA GLY A 231 -19.59 -1.37 9.30
C GLY A 231 -19.52 0.09 8.88
N LEU A 232 -20.41 0.95 9.42
CA LEU A 232 -20.37 2.40 9.16
C LEU A 232 -19.03 3.05 9.54
N ASP A 233 -18.33 2.50 10.52
CA ASP A 233 -17.00 2.96 10.92
C ASP A 233 -15.94 2.80 9.81
N GLN A 234 -16.17 1.90 8.85
CA GLN A 234 -15.30 1.64 7.69
C GLN A 234 -15.64 2.53 6.47
N ARG A 235 -16.66 3.39 6.55
CA ARG A 235 -17.15 4.15 5.39
C ARG A 235 -16.10 5.05 4.74
N LYS A 236 -15.17 5.62 5.52
CA LYS A 236 -14.21 6.61 5.02
C LYS A 236 -13.24 6.02 3.99
N VAL A 237 -12.77 4.80 4.21
CA VAL A 237 -11.89 4.09 3.27
C VAL A 237 -12.67 3.53 2.08
N ASN A 238 -13.91 3.09 2.29
CA ASN A 238 -14.80 2.70 1.19
C ASN A 238 -15.08 3.87 0.24
N MET A 239 -15.30 5.07 0.77
CA MET A 239 -15.44 6.30 -0.03
C MET A 239 -14.12 6.67 -0.72
N GLN A 240 -12.97 6.48 -0.07
CA GLN A 240 -11.67 6.67 -0.71
C GLN A 240 -11.50 5.75 -1.93
N ALA A 241 -11.97 4.50 -1.88
CA ALA A 241 -11.94 3.61 -3.04
C ALA A 241 -12.80 4.13 -4.21
N ARG A 242 -13.96 4.73 -3.92
CA ARG A 242 -14.82 5.37 -4.93
C ARG A 242 -14.20 6.65 -5.50
N GLU A 243 -13.48 7.43 -4.69
CA GLU A 243 -12.71 8.60 -5.11
C GLU A 243 -11.56 8.19 -6.03
N TYR A 244 -10.79 7.18 -5.63
CA TYR A 244 -9.72 6.60 -6.43
C TYR A 244 -10.23 6.14 -7.80
N CYS A 245 -11.38 5.46 -7.86
CA CYS A 245 -12.01 5.10 -9.14
C CYS A 245 -12.24 6.33 -10.04
N GLY A 246 -12.60 7.47 -9.46
CA GLY A 246 -12.74 8.73 -10.19
C GLY A 246 -11.41 9.24 -10.73
N SER A 247 -10.36 9.22 -9.90
CA SER A 247 -9.02 9.69 -10.27
C SER A 247 -8.37 8.87 -11.39
N VAL A 248 -8.63 7.55 -11.45
CA VAL A 248 -8.05 6.64 -12.46
C VAL A 248 -9.02 6.22 -13.57
N GLY A 249 -10.21 6.83 -13.64
CA GLY A 249 -11.18 6.57 -14.71
C GLY A 249 -11.86 5.18 -14.67
N ILE A 250 -11.92 4.52 -13.52
CA ILE A 250 -12.66 3.27 -13.34
C ILE A 250 -14.16 3.58 -13.30
N LYS A 251 -14.89 3.07 -14.31
CA LYS A 251 -16.33 3.33 -14.47
C LYS A 251 -17.19 2.65 -13.41
N HIS A 252 -16.90 1.41 -13.07
CA HIS A 252 -17.69 0.64 -12.11
C HIS A 252 -17.08 0.75 -10.72
N LYS A 253 -17.69 1.62 -9.91
CA LYS A 253 -17.29 1.85 -8.53
C LYS A 253 -17.83 0.74 -7.63
N PRO A 254 -17.12 0.37 -6.55
CA PRO A 254 -17.66 -0.53 -5.55
C PRO A 254 -18.88 0.11 -4.88
N ILE A 255 -19.95 -0.66 -4.71
CA ILE A 255 -21.12 -0.24 -3.95
C ILE A 255 -20.79 -0.36 -2.46
N ILE A 256 -21.10 0.67 -1.68
CA ILE A 256 -20.87 0.66 -0.24
C ILE A 256 -22.19 0.34 0.44
N LEU A 257 -22.26 -0.78 1.14
CA LEU A 257 -23.45 -1.24 1.86
C LEU A 257 -23.12 -1.37 3.35
N SER A 258 -23.06 -0.22 4.01
CA SER A 258 -22.58 -0.11 5.40
C SER A 258 -23.65 -0.56 6.37
N HIS A 259 -23.36 -1.53 7.23
CA HIS A 259 -24.31 -2.00 8.25
C HIS A 259 -24.23 -1.17 9.54
N HIS A 260 -25.33 -1.21 10.30
CA HIS A 260 -25.47 -0.53 11.58
C HIS A 260 -24.45 -0.99 12.62
N MET A 261 -23.98 -0.07 13.47
CA MET A 261 -23.04 -0.36 14.54
C MET A 261 -23.77 -0.81 15.81
N MET A 262 -23.64 -2.08 16.18
CA MET A 262 -24.26 -2.60 17.41
C MET A 262 -23.68 -1.91 18.66
N MET A 263 -24.56 -1.36 19.49
CA MET A 263 -24.20 -0.61 20.69
C MET A 263 -23.62 -1.51 21.80
N GLY A 264 -22.87 -0.89 22.73
CA GLY A 264 -22.39 -1.57 23.93
C GLY A 264 -23.48 -1.67 24.99
N LEU A 265 -23.39 -2.65 25.88
CA LEU A 265 -24.41 -2.88 26.91
C LEU A 265 -24.44 -1.81 28.00
N LYS A 266 -23.36 -1.04 28.22
CA LYS A 266 -23.32 0.00 29.26
C LYS A 266 -23.78 1.35 28.71
N ALA A 267 -24.38 2.17 29.58
CA ALA A 267 -24.82 3.52 29.24
C ALA A 267 -23.67 4.38 28.68
N GLY A 268 -23.95 5.17 27.64
CA GLY A 268 -22.98 6.06 27.01
C GLY A 268 -21.96 5.39 26.08
N GLN A 269 -22.03 4.07 25.87
CA GLN A 269 -21.15 3.35 24.94
C GLN A 269 -21.81 3.15 23.56
N ALA A 270 -21.44 4.02 22.61
CA ALA A 270 -21.97 3.98 21.24
C ALA A 270 -21.63 2.70 20.46
N LYS A 271 -20.65 1.91 20.90
CA LYS A 271 -20.27 0.63 20.28
C LYS A 271 -19.77 -0.37 21.30
N MET A 272 -19.97 -1.65 21.02
CA MET A 272 -19.45 -2.77 21.79
C MET A 272 -17.90 -2.74 21.79
N SER A 273 -17.27 -2.89 22.96
CA SER A 273 -15.81 -2.76 23.11
C SER A 273 -15.18 -3.99 23.75
N LYS A 274 -13.99 -4.38 23.26
CA LYS A 274 -13.20 -5.47 23.85
C LYS A 274 -12.50 -5.06 25.15
N SER A 275 -12.31 -3.76 25.38
CA SER A 275 -11.62 -3.24 26.57
C SER A 275 -12.46 -3.40 27.85
N ASP A 276 -13.77 -3.51 27.71
CA ASP A 276 -14.70 -3.73 28.81
C ASP A 276 -15.49 -5.02 28.56
N PRO A 277 -15.07 -6.15 29.16
CA PRO A 277 -15.68 -7.45 28.91
C PRO A 277 -17.18 -7.52 29.22
N ASP A 278 -17.70 -6.63 30.07
CA ASP A 278 -19.12 -6.58 30.41
C ASP A 278 -19.92 -5.63 29.50
N SER A 279 -19.25 -4.89 28.61
CA SER A 279 -19.91 -4.11 27.55
C SER A 279 -20.34 -4.95 26.35
N ALA A 280 -19.85 -6.19 26.27
CA ALA A 280 -19.97 -7.06 25.11
C ALA A 280 -20.42 -8.48 25.49
N VAL A 281 -21.34 -9.04 24.73
CA VAL A 281 -21.64 -10.49 24.76
C VAL A 281 -20.69 -11.18 23.78
N PHE A 282 -19.92 -12.14 24.28
CA PHE A 282 -19.02 -12.96 23.47
C PHE A 282 -19.71 -14.24 22.99
N MET A 283 -19.24 -14.79 21.87
CA MET A 283 -19.87 -15.93 21.20
C MET A 283 -19.84 -17.22 22.04
N GLU A 284 -18.88 -17.31 22.97
CA GLU A 284 -18.66 -18.42 23.89
C GLU A 284 -18.96 -18.08 25.36
N ASP A 285 -19.61 -16.94 25.64
CA ASP A 285 -20.03 -16.64 27.01
C ASP A 285 -20.97 -17.70 27.55
N THR A 286 -20.79 -18.06 28.82
CA THR A 286 -21.69 -18.99 29.48
C THR A 286 -23.10 -18.39 29.54
N PRO A 287 -24.16 -19.21 29.56
CA PRO A 287 -25.52 -18.77 29.79
C PRO A 287 -25.66 -17.88 31.04
N GLU A 288 -24.90 -18.19 32.08
CA GLU A 288 -24.81 -17.41 33.31
C GLU A 288 -24.21 -16.03 33.05
N ASP A 289 -23.12 -15.95 32.27
CA ASP A 289 -22.50 -14.68 31.87
C ASP A 289 -23.40 -13.85 30.96
N VAL A 290 -24.04 -14.45 29.98
CA VAL A 290 -25.01 -13.78 29.09
C VAL A 290 -26.13 -13.17 29.93
N ARG A 291 -26.73 -13.95 30.84
CA ARG A 291 -27.78 -13.46 31.74
C ARG A 291 -27.30 -12.32 32.62
N ARG A 292 -26.09 -12.42 33.17
CA ARG A 292 -25.49 -11.38 34.03
C ARG A 292 -25.27 -10.08 33.25
N LYS A 293 -24.68 -10.16 32.06
CA LYS A 293 -24.37 -9.00 31.22
C LYS A 293 -25.63 -8.28 30.75
N ILE A 294 -26.62 -9.02 30.25
CA ILE A 294 -27.91 -8.45 29.82
C ILE A 294 -28.69 -7.87 31.01
N THR A 295 -28.70 -8.53 32.17
CA THR A 295 -29.39 -7.99 33.35
C THR A 295 -28.80 -6.66 33.84
N ASN A 296 -27.52 -6.42 33.57
CA ASN A 296 -26.82 -5.20 33.95
C ASN A 296 -26.71 -4.18 32.80
N ALA A 297 -27.36 -4.43 31.66
CA ALA A 297 -27.33 -3.53 30.52
C ALA A 297 -28.15 -2.26 30.81
N ALA A 298 -27.78 -1.17 30.14
CA ALA A 298 -28.55 0.06 30.16
C ALA A 298 -29.80 -0.11 29.29
N CYS A 299 -30.99 0.16 29.86
CA CYS A 299 -32.28 -0.05 29.20
C CYS A 299 -33.20 1.18 29.35
N PRO A 300 -32.78 2.39 28.88
CA PRO A 300 -33.60 3.59 29.04
C PRO A 300 -34.91 3.50 28.23
N ARG A 301 -35.98 4.06 28.80
CA ARG A 301 -37.31 4.16 28.16
C ARG A 301 -37.50 5.46 27.36
N GLU A 302 -36.70 6.47 27.65
CA GLU A 302 -36.76 7.76 26.98
C GLU A 302 -35.82 7.76 25.78
N LYS A 303 -36.27 8.36 24.66
CA LYS A 303 -35.39 8.62 23.52
C LYS A 303 -34.34 9.63 23.97
N GLU A 304 -33.08 9.37 23.67
CA GLU A 304 -31.98 10.30 23.92
C GLU A 304 -31.67 11.09 22.64
N LYS A 305 -31.14 12.31 22.80
CA LYS A 305 -30.54 13.03 21.66
C LYS A 305 -29.31 12.25 21.18
N LYS A 306 -29.17 12.05 19.86
CA LYS A 306 -27.93 11.48 19.29
C LYS A 306 -26.71 12.25 19.82
N THR A 307 -25.74 11.53 20.36
CA THR A 307 -24.48 12.12 20.85
C THR A 307 -23.61 12.61 19.69
N SER A 308 -22.69 13.56 19.94
CA SER A 308 -21.76 14.08 18.93
C SER A 308 -20.95 12.97 18.23
N LYS A 309 -20.55 11.92 18.97
CA LYS A 309 -19.87 10.73 18.40
C LYS A 309 -20.79 9.87 17.54
N GLN A 310 -22.08 9.75 17.87
CA GLN A 310 -23.06 9.02 17.04
C GLN A 310 -23.33 9.77 15.72
N ASN A 311 -23.38 11.11 15.75
CA ASN A 311 -23.53 11.95 14.56
C ASN A 311 -22.30 11.93 13.65
N GLU A 312 -21.09 11.85 14.22
CA GLU A 312 -19.86 11.65 13.42
C GLU A 312 -19.80 10.27 12.74
N LEU A 313 -20.38 9.24 13.37
CA LEU A 313 -20.47 7.87 12.83
C LEU A 313 -21.57 7.73 11.77
N SER A 314 -22.75 8.37 11.93
CA SER A 314 -23.83 8.40 10.92
C SER A 314 -23.56 9.39 9.78
N GLY A 315 -22.78 10.45 10.04
CA GLY A 315 -22.45 11.52 9.09
C GLY A 315 -23.62 12.41 8.71
N GLU A 316 -24.61 12.54 9.59
CA GLU A 316 -25.69 13.50 9.45
C GLU A 316 -25.28 14.86 10.03
N THR A 317 -25.69 15.96 9.38
CA THR A 317 -25.69 17.30 10.00
C THR A 317 -26.53 17.26 11.26
N VAL A 318 -26.07 17.92 12.34
CA VAL A 318 -26.76 18.03 13.64
C VAL A 318 -28.23 18.40 13.43
N GLY A 319 -29.08 17.39 13.35
CA GLY A 319 -30.53 17.48 13.39
C GLY A 319 -30.98 16.97 14.75
N ASP A 320 -32.00 17.60 15.32
CA ASP A 320 -32.64 17.19 16.58
C ASP A 320 -33.42 15.88 16.42
N GLU A 321 -32.73 14.79 16.06
CA GLU A 321 -33.30 13.45 15.97
C GLU A 321 -33.09 12.71 17.29
N TRP A 322 -34.20 12.22 17.86
CA TRP A 322 -34.25 11.51 19.12
C TRP A 322 -34.35 10.02 18.85
N VAL A 323 -33.40 9.23 19.33
CA VAL A 323 -33.34 7.77 19.12
C VAL A 323 -33.48 7.06 20.45
N LEU A 324 -34.20 5.94 20.46
CA LEU A 324 -34.23 5.07 21.62
C LEU A 324 -32.86 4.36 21.73
N ASN A 325 -31.96 4.91 22.56
CA ASN A 325 -30.62 4.36 22.83
C ASN A 325 -30.72 3.17 23.79
N ASN A 326 -31.38 2.09 23.36
CA ASN A 326 -31.61 0.92 24.20
C ASN A 326 -30.86 -0.32 23.65
N PRO A 327 -29.66 -0.61 24.16
CA PRO A 327 -28.87 -1.81 23.83
C PRO A 327 -29.68 -3.12 23.86
N ASP A 328 -30.63 -3.26 24.79
CA ASP A 328 -31.47 -4.45 24.90
C ASP A 328 -32.49 -4.52 23.75
N THR A 329 -33.20 -3.44 23.46
CA THR A 329 -34.19 -3.41 22.37
C THR A 329 -33.52 -3.71 21.02
N TRP A 330 -32.32 -3.16 20.77
CA TRP A 330 -31.55 -3.39 19.54
C TRP A 330 -30.96 -4.81 19.44
N PHE A 331 -30.45 -5.35 20.55
CA PHE A 331 -30.01 -6.74 20.63
C PHE A 331 -31.15 -7.69 20.23
N TRP A 332 -32.37 -7.45 20.71
CA TRP A 332 -33.52 -8.31 20.45
C TRP A 332 -34.18 -8.09 19.09
N LEU A 333 -34.22 -6.84 18.59
CA LEU A 333 -34.66 -6.51 17.23
C LEU A 333 -33.86 -7.31 16.19
N LEU A 334 -32.53 -7.26 16.32
CA LEU A 334 -31.59 -7.80 15.35
C LEU A 334 -31.41 -9.32 15.49
N VAL A 335 -31.50 -9.86 16.70
CA VAL A 335 -31.23 -11.30 16.95
C VAL A 335 -32.49 -12.16 16.89
N CYS A 336 -33.66 -11.65 17.33
CA CYS A 336 -34.86 -12.50 17.51
C CYS A 336 -36.01 -12.20 16.54
N LEU A 337 -36.23 -10.94 16.14
CA LEU A 337 -37.29 -10.60 15.17
C LEU A 337 -36.82 -10.75 13.72
N GLU A 338 -35.52 -10.61 13.46
CA GLU A 338 -34.91 -10.74 12.14
C GLU A 338 -34.70 -12.22 11.71
N LYS A 339 -35.66 -13.10 12.05
CA LYS A 339 -35.75 -14.45 11.50
C LYS A 339 -36.08 -14.36 10.02
N SER A 340 -35.05 -14.21 9.20
CA SER A 340 -35.14 -14.45 7.76
C SER A 340 -35.67 -15.86 7.50
N ARG A 341 -36.55 -15.94 6.49
CA ARG A 341 -37.29 -17.13 6.11
C ARG A 341 -36.38 -18.36 5.98
N ARG A 342 -36.80 -19.47 6.63
CA ARG A 342 -36.38 -20.87 6.37
C ARG A 342 -34.93 -21.31 6.63
N SER A 343 -33.92 -20.46 6.81
CA SER A 343 -32.51 -20.91 6.73
C SER A 343 -31.88 -21.48 8.02
N LEU A 344 -32.36 -21.12 9.23
CA LEU A 344 -31.92 -21.75 10.50
C LEU A 344 -32.84 -22.89 10.97
N LEU A 345 -33.99 -23.07 10.31
CA LEU A 345 -35.02 -24.06 10.68
C LEU A 345 -34.68 -25.50 10.23
N SER A 346 -33.57 -25.73 9.51
CA SER A 346 -33.12 -27.07 9.14
C SER A 346 -32.27 -27.77 10.23
N LEU A 347 -31.89 -27.06 11.30
CA LEU A 347 -31.26 -27.68 12.48
C LEU A 347 -32.35 -28.22 13.41
N ASN A 348 -32.80 -29.43 13.10
CA ASN A 348 -33.88 -30.17 13.75
C ASN A 348 -33.77 -30.28 15.29
N ARG A 349 -34.96 -30.32 15.94
CA ARG A 349 -35.27 -30.52 17.39
C ARG A 349 -35.47 -29.27 18.25
N LEU A 350 -36.26 -28.31 17.76
CA LEU A 350 -37.19 -27.56 18.61
C LEU A 350 -38.60 -27.82 18.09
N SER A 351 -39.42 -28.52 18.87
CA SER A 351 -40.86 -28.56 18.64
C SER A 351 -41.42 -27.19 18.96
N VAL A 352 -41.67 -26.39 17.93
CA VAL A 352 -42.62 -25.28 18.00
C VAL A 352 -43.99 -25.89 17.67
N PRO A 353 -45.06 -25.60 18.44
CA PRO A 353 -46.40 -26.10 18.16
C PRO A 353 -46.79 -25.84 16.70
N GLU A 354 -47.41 -26.83 16.05
CA GLU A 354 -47.68 -26.88 14.60
C GLU A 354 -48.49 -25.69 14.04
N GLU A 355 -49.12 -24.87 14.89
CA GLU A 355 -49.87 -23.68 14.43
C GLU A 355 -48.99 -22.52 13.91
N ASN A 356 -47.68 -22.54 14.15
CA ASN A 356 -46.74 -21.48 13.71
C ASN A 356 -45.93 -21.84 12.45
N ALA A 357 -46.37 -22.81 11.64
CA ALA A 357 -45.69 -23.24 10.42
C ALA A 357 -45.69 -22.21 9.26
N LYS A 358 -46.37 -21.06 9.42
CA LYS A 358 -46.35 -19.94 8.47
C LYS A 358 -45.46 -18.80 8.99
N GLY A 359 -44.21 -18.85 8.54
CA GLY A 359 -43.11 -17.91 8.78
C GLY A 359 -43.42 -16.46 9.18
N ARG A 360 -43.07 -16.14 10.43
CA ARG A 360 -42.44 -14.91 10.95
C ARG A 360 -41.83 -15.28 12.32
N GLY A 361 -40.72 -14.66 12.72
CA GLY A 361 -40.17 -14.88 14.05
C GLY A 361 -41.00 -14.12 15.07
N THR A 362 -41.82 -14.81 15.85
CA THR A 362 -42.59 -14.18 16.92
C THR A 362 -41.85 -14.23 18.25
N ILE A 363 -41.93 -13.15 19.03
CA ILE A 363 -41.42 -13.07 20.41
C ILE A 363 -42.60 -12.86 21.35
N VAL A 364 -42.61 -13.55 22.48
CA VAL A 364 -43.61 -13.34 23.54
C VAL A 364 -42.97 -12.61 24.72
N VAL A 365 -43.52 -11.44 25.04
CA VAL A 365 -43.08 -10.56 26.14
C VAL A 365 -44.28 -10.20 27.01
N ASP A 366 -44.20 -10.45 28.32
CA ASP A 366 -45.27 -10.12 29.28
C ASP A 366 -46.68 -10.61 28.80
N GLY A 367 -46.71 -11.76 28.11
CA GLY A 367 -47.93 -12.39 27.58
C GLY A 367 -48.41 -11.86 26.21
N ARG A 368 -47.73 -10.88 25.62
CA ARG A 368 -48.02 -10.32 24.29
C ARG A 368 -47.08 -10.90 23.24
N THR A 369 -47.60 -11.15 22.04
CA THR A 369 -46.82 -11.70 20.91
C THR A 369 -46.50 -10.60 19.91
N TYR A 370 -45.24 -10.43 19.59
CA TYR A 370 -44.73 -9.44 18.63
C TYR A 370 -44.14 -10.15 17.42
N ASP A 371 -44.49 -9.69 16.22
CA ASP A 371 -43.93 -10.15 14.95
C ASP A 371 -43.22 -9.03 14.17
N GLU A 372 -43.29 -7.79 14.67
CA GLU A 372 -42.68 -6.60 14.07
C GLU A 372 -41.94 -5.75 15.13
N ALA A 373 -40.75 -5.28 14.76
CA ALA A 373 -39.84 -4.46 15.57
C ALA A 373 -40.52 -3.22 16.17
N ASP A 374 -41.19 -2.45 15.31
CA ASP A 374 -41.81 -1.17 15.68
C ASP A 374 -42.91 -1.34 16.72
N SER A 375 -43.64 -2.46 16.67
CA SER A 375 -44.70 -2.77 17.63
C SER A 375 -44.15 -3.07 19.03
N LEU A 376 -43.01 -3.77 19.10
CA LEU A 376 -42.30 -4.04 20.35
C LEU A 376 -41.70 -2.76 20.94
N GLU A 377 -41.09 -1.92 20.10
CA GLU A 377 -40.54 -0.63 20.53
C GLU A 377 -41.63 0.31 21.04
N SER A 378 -42.75 0.42 20.32
CA SER A 378 -43.88 1.27 20.69
C SER A 378 -44.45 0.89 22.06
N ASP A 379 -44.66 -0.41 22.32
CA ASP A 379 -45.15 -0.91 23.60
C ASP A 379 -44.12 -0.71 24.74
N PHE A 380 -42.82 -0.83 24.43
CA PHE A 380 -41.74 -0.57 25.41
C PHE A 380 -41.70 0.90 25.83
N VAL A 381 -41.71 1.82 24.86
CA VAL A 381 -41.70 3.27 25.09
C VAL A 381 -42.99 3.71 25.81
N ALA A 382 -44.12 3.11 25.46
CA ALA A 382 -45.39 3.35 26.14
C ALA A 382 -45.47 2.74 27.56
N GLY A 383 -44.42 2.03 28.01
CA GLY A 383 -44.36 1.40 29.33
C GLY A 383 -45.31 0.21 29.51
N GLN A 384 -45.85 -0.32 28.40
CA GLN A 384 -46.80 -1.43 28.38
C GLN A 384 -46.12 -2.78 28.58
N ILE A 385 -44.80 -2.85 28.36
CA ILE A 385 -43.93 -3.98 28.72
C ILE A 385 -42.84 -3.52 29.70
N SER A 386 -42.52 -4.39 30.66
CA SER A 386 -41.66 -4.03 31.79
C SER A 386 -40.18 -4.16 31.46
N GLU A 387 -39.32 -3.31 32.05
CA GLU A 387 -37.84 -3.43 31.93
C GLU A 387 -37.33 -4.77 32.51
N LYS A 388 -38.09 -5.36 33.44
CA LYS A 388 -37.80 -6.64 34.09
C LYS A 388 -38.61 -7.81 33.48
N GLY A 389 -39.20 -7.63 32.29
CA GLY A 389 -40.23 -8.48 31.68
C GLY A 389 -39.80 -9.89 31.27
N THR A 390 -39.72 -10.77 32.26
CA THR A 390 -39.70 -12.25 32.22
C THR A 390 -38.45 -13.02 31.73
N PRO A 391 -38.23 -14.27 32.20
CA PRO A 391 -37.10 -15.14 31.85
C PRO A 391 -36.92 -15.47 30.35
N SER A 392 -37.93 -15.22 29.50
CA SER A 392 -37.92 -15.65 28.09
C SER A 392 -36.80 -14.98 27.27
N TRP A 393 -36.46 -13.73 27.59
CA TRP A 393 -35.35 -13.00 26.97
C TRP A 393 -34.01 -13.62 27.36
N LYS A 394 -33.87 -14.00 28.64
CA LYS A 394 -32.63 -14.52 29.23
C LYS A 394 -32.26 -15.92 28.69
N ASP A 395 -33.26 -16.70 28.32
CA ASP A 395 -33.09 -18.06 27.82
C ASP A 395 -32.83 -18.09 26.30
N ALA A 396 -33.44 -17.19 25.50
CA ALA A 396 -33.29 -17.19 24.03
C ALA A 396 -31.85 -16.91 23.55
N GLY A 397 -31.17 -15.92 24.14
CA GLY A 397 -29.76 -15.60 23.83
C GLY A 397 -28.81 -16.72 24.26
N SER A 398 -29.08 -17.31 25.42
CA SER A 398 -28.34 -18.47 25.94
C SER A 398 -28.49 -19.71 25.04
N ILE A 399 -29.67 -19.92 24.45
CA ILE A 399 -29.95 -21.06 23.55
C ILE A 399 -29.25 -20.90 22.19
N LEU A 400 -29.23 -19.68 21.62
CA LEU A 400 -28.56 -19.39 20.35
C LEU A 400 -27.03 -19.55 20.46
N LEU A 401 -26.44 -19.07 21.56
CA LEU A 401 -25.00 -19.15 21.80
C LEU A 401 -24.53 -20.59 22.10
N ARG A 402 -25.24 -21.35 22.95
CA ARG A 402 -24.93 -22.78 23.19
C ARG A 402 -24.91 -23.60 21.90
N ARG A 403 -25.86 -23.38 21.00
CA ARG A 403 -25.98 -24.15 19.75
C ARG A 403 -24.85 -23.90 18.75
N CYS A 404 -24.28 -22.70 18.76
CA CYS A 404 -23.11 -22.39 17.93
C CYS A 404 -21.83 -23.03 18.51
N TRP A 405 -21.79 -23.33 19.80
CA TRP A 405 -20.59 -23.83 20.48
C TRP A 405 -20.58 -25.35 20.65
N ASP A 406 -21.72 -25.98 20.96
CA ASP A 406 -21.82 -27.43 21.20
C ASP A 406 -21.61 -28.31 19.93
N ALA A 407 -21.40 -27.68 18.76
CA ALA A 407 -21.25 -28.36 17.47
C ALA A 407 -19.82 -28.79 17.13
N ASP A 408 -18.78 -28.27 17.78
CA ASP A 408 -17.38 -28.69 17.57
C ASP A 408 -16.54 -28.49 18.85
N GLY A 409 -15.72 -29.49 19.19
CA GLY A 409 -15.01 -29.60 20.46
C GLY A 409 -14.02 -28.46 20.80
N GLU A 410 -13.65 -28.41 22.08
CA GLU A 410 -12.79 -27.39 22.69
C GLU A 410 -11.48 -27.15 21.92
N VAL A 411 -11.26 -25.91 21.48
CA VAL A 411 -9.97 -25.44 20.98
C VAL A 411 -9.23 -24.74 22.12
N ALA A 412 -8.27 -25.44 22.74
CA ALA A 412 -7.40 -24.87 23.75
C ALA A 412 -6.36 -23.94 23.10
N MET A 413 -6.33 -22.66 23.49
CA MET A 413 -5.25 -21.73 23.14
C MET A 413 -4.03 -22.01 24.03
N GLU A 414 -2.96 -22.57 23.48
CA GLU A 414 -1.69 -22.72 24.20
C GLU A 414 -0.93 -21.39 24.34
N SER A 415 -0.47 -21.10 25.56
CA SER A 415 0.30 -19.92 25.92
C SER A 415 1.80 -20.25 26.06
N LYS A 416 2.52 -20.39 24.93
CA LYS A 416 3.99 -20.37 24.96
C LYS A 416 4.55 -19.35 23.98
N VAL A 417 5.11 -18.29 24.55
CA VAL A 417 5.80 -17.22 23.83
C VAL A 417 7.18 -17.71 23.40
N ARG A 418 7.44 -17.74 22.09
CA ARG A 418 8.79 -17.79 21.54
C ARG A 418 9.18 -16.38 21.08
N PRO A 419 10.46 -15.98 21.17
CA PRO A 419 10.90 -14.69 20.66
C PRO A 419 10.66 -14.58 19.15
N THR A 420 10.15 -13.42 18.72
CA THR A 420 9.86 -13.14 17.31
C THR A 420 11.16 -13.19 16.49
N PRO A 421 11.25 -14.02 15.43
CA PRO A 421 12.41 -14.04 14.55
C PRO A 421 12.58 -12.68 13.86
N LEU A 422 13.80 -12.36 13.40
CA LEU A 422 14.06 -11.13 12.63
C LEU A 422 13.30 -11.19 11.30
N ARG A 423 12.33 -10.28 11.10
CA ARG A 423 11.45 -10.23 9.93
C ARG A 423 11.85 -9.13 8.94
N SER A 424 12.96 -9.32 8.24
CA SER A 424 13.39 -8.42 7.16
C SER A 424 13.81 -9.16 5.89
N LEU A 425 13.85 -8.46 4.76
CA LEU A 425 14.43 -8.98 3.53
C LEU A 425 15.94 -9.19 3.71
N ARG A 426 16.52 -10.15 2.98
CA ARG A 426 17.96 -10.32 2.83
C ARG A 426 18.32 -10.14 1.35
N VAL A 427 18.91 -8.99 1.00
CA VAL A 427 19.24 -8.64 -0.40
C VAL A 427 20.47 -9.40 -0.91
N LEU A 428 21.41 -9.70 -0.01
CA LEU A 428 22.62 -10.48 -0.28
C LEU A 428 22.67 -11.72 0.61
N GLN A 429 23.07 -12.87 0.06
CA GLN A 429 23.28 -14.06 0.87
C GLN A 429 24.40 -13.83 1.89
N GLU A 430 24.24 -14.41 3.08
CA GLU A 430 25.17 -14.25 4.18
C GLU A 430 26.53 -14.86 3.85
N GLY A 431 27.59 -14.12 4.13
CA GLY A 431 28.96 -14.50 3.78
C GLY A 431 29.37 -14.22 2.33
N MET A 432 28.51 -13.61 1.49
CA MET A 432 28.88 -13.27 0.11
C MET A 432 29.87 -12.11 -0.01
N CYS A 433 29.88 -11.16 0.92
CA CYS A 433 30.84 -10.06 0.94
C CYS A 433 31.10 -9.59 2.38
N ARG A 434 32.29 -9.02 2.62
CA ARG A 434 32.65 -8.42 3.92
C ARG A 434 32.36 -6.92 3.95
N SER A 435 32.39 -6.26 2.80
CA SER A 435 32.07 -4.85 2.65
C SER A 435 31.23 -4.59 1.39
N LEU A 436 30.23 -3.71 1.53
CA LEU A 436 29.30 -3.35 0.46
C LEU A 436 29.27 -1.83 0.27
N GLY A 437 29.56 -1.39 -0.95
CA GLY A 437 29.31 -0.01 -1.39
C GLY A 437 27.98 0.07 -2.14
N VAL A 438 27.05 0.88 -1.65
CA VAL A 438 25.72 1.05 -2.28
C VAL A 438 25.60 2.46 -2.84
N VAL A 439 25.23 2.57 -4.12
CA VAL A 439 24.86 3.82 -4.78
C VAL A 439 23.38 3.74 -5.15
N PHE A 440 22.58 4.68 -4.64
CA PHE A 440 21.18 4.79 -5.08
C PHE A 440 21.14 5.50 -6.44
N ALA A 441 20.52 4.85 -7.43
CA ALA A 441 20.39 5.42 -8.76
C ALA A 441 19.52 6.69 -8.72
N PRO A 442 19.91 7.75 -9.47
CA PRO A 442 19.05 8.91 -9.63
C PRO A 442 17.67 8.51 -10.13
N ARG A 443 16.65 9.12 -9.54
CA ARG A 443 15.26 8.85 -9.89
C ARG A 443 14.81 9.66 -11.12
N PRO A 444 13.76 9.23 -11.84
CA PRO A 444 13.17 10.02 -12.92
C PRO A 444 12.83 11.45 -12.51
N GLY A 445 13.25 12.41 -13.33
CA GLY A 445 12.89 13.82 -13.20
C GLY A 445 11.54 14.14 -13.88
N PRO A 446 11.03 15.37 -13.71
CA PRO A 446 9.76 15.81 -14.29
C PRO A 446 9.75 15.83 -15.83
N ASP A 447 10.92 15.92 -16.46
CA ASP A 447 11.06 15.94 -17.92
C ASP A 447 10.98 14.54 -18.56
N PHE A 448 10.85 13.48 -17.75
CA PHE A 448 10.70 12.08 -18.19
C PHE A 448 11.83 11.53 -19.08
N VAL A 449 12.99 12.18 -19.08
CA VAL A 449 14.17 11.82 -19.90
C VAL A 449 15.33 11.33 -19.03
N VAL A 450 16.18 10.48 -19.61
CA VAL A 450 17.46 10.10 -18.99
C VAL A 450 18.55 11.05 -19.48
N THR A 451 19.25 11.68 -18.55
CA THR A 451 20.31 12.65 -18.85
C THR A 451 21.70 12.08 -18.59
N ALA A 452 22.71 12.62 -19.29
CA ALA A 452 24.10 12.30 -19.04
C ALA A 452 24.52 12.70 -17.62
N GLU A 453 23.96 13.78 -17.08
CA GLU A 453 24.19 14.26 -15.72
C GLU A 453 23.76 13.22 -14.68
N ALA A 454 22.60 12.57 -14.88
CA ALA A 454 22.14 11.48 -14.01
C ALA A 454 23.10 10.29 -14.06
N ALA A 455 23.54 9.89 -15.26
CA ALA A 455 24.50 8.80 -15.42
C ALA A 455 25.86 9.13 -14.76
N LEU A 456 26.38 10.35 -14.98
CA LEU A 456 27.64 10.82 -14.39
C LEU A 456 27.57 10.91 -12.87
N ALA A 457 26.45 11.37 -12.30
CA ALA A 457 26.27 11.42 -10.86
C ALA A 457 26.35 10.03 -10.19
N ALA A 458 25.76 9.02 -10.84
CA ALA A 458 25.88 7.62 -10.39
C ALA A 458 27.31 7.10 -10.53
N VAL A 459 27.99 7.36 -11.66
CA VAL A 459 29.39 6.96 -11.89
C VAL A 459 30.33 7.61 -10.89
N ARG A 460 30.16 8.90 -10.58
CA ARG A 460 30.95 9.61 -9.55
C ARG A 460 30.86 8.91 -8.19
N SER A 461 29.64 8.57 -7.77
CA SER A 461 29.42 7.83 -6.52
C SER A 461 30.03 6.43 -6.56
N LEU A 462 29.99 5.75 -7.71
CA LEU A 462 30.64 4.45 -7.90
C LEU A 462 32.17 4.55 -7.87
N VAL A 463 32.78 5.61 -8.42
CA VAL A 463 34.23 5.88 -8.32
C VAL A 463 34.65 6.01 -6.86
N ARG A 464 33.91 6.79 -6.07
CA ARG A 464 34.15 6.93 -4.62
C ARG A 464 34.07 5.59 -3.91
N ALA A 465 33.07 4.78 -4.25
CA ALA A 465 32.90 3.45 -3.69
C ALA A 465 34.03 2.48 -4.09
N LYS A 466 34.46 2.49 -5.36
CA LYS A 466 35.62 1.75 -5.85
C LYS A 466 36.88 2.15 -5.09
N ASN A 467 37.11 3.45 -4.90
CA ASN A 467 38.31 3.97 -4.23
C ASN A 467 38.37 3.62 -2.74
N ALA A 468 37.22 3.37 -2.11
CA ALA A 468 37.12 2.80 -0.76
C ALA A 468 37.36 1.27 -0.70
N ARG A 469 37.53 0.59 -1.84
CA ARG A 469 37.87 -0.84 -1.97
C ARG A 469 36.86 -1.77 -1.31
N HIS A 470 35.57 -1.54 -1.52
CA HIS A 470 34.52 -2.48 -1.12
C HIS A 470 34.65 -3.81 -1.87
N ASP A 471 34.34 -4.94 -1.21
CA ASP A 471 34.32 -6.26 -1.85
C ASP A 471 33.26 -6.32 -2.97
N LYS A 472 32.17 -5.55 -2.84
CA LYS A 472 31.07 -5.51 -3.80
C LYS A 472 30.47 -4.11 -3.92
N LEU A 473 30.11 -3.72 -5.14
CA LEU A 473 29.41 -2.47 -5.45
C LEU A 473 28.02 -2.75 -6.02
N VAL A 474 27.02 -2.00 -5.56
CA VAL A 474 25.63 -2.11 -6.02
C VAL A 474 25.10 -0.75 -6.45
N LEU A 475 24.52 -0.68 -7.65
CA LEU A 475 23.64 0.39 -8.08
C LEU A 475 22.18 -0.02 -7.80
N TRP A 476 21.53 0.65 -6.85
CA TRP A 476 20.16 0.35 -6.41
C TRP A 476 19.14 1.22 -7.15
N CYS A 477 18.27 0.59 -7.95
CA CYS A 477 17.21 1.26 -8.70
C CYS A 477 15.87 1.17 -7.96
N GLU A 478 15.38 2.29 -7.45
CA GLU A 478 14.14 2.39 -6.65
C GLU A 478 12.89 2.51 -7.54
N ASP A 479 12.59 1.48 -8.32
CA ASP A 479 11.48 1.49 -9.28
C ASP A 479 10.09 1.49 -8.63
N TRP A 480 9.89 0.85 -7.49
CA TRP A 480 8.60 0.89 -6.79
C TRP A 480 8.44 2.13 -5.91
N SER A 481 9.49 2.62 -5.25
CA SER A 481 9.44 3.92 -4.57
C SER A 481 9.15 5.06 -5.54
N ALA A 482 9.61 4.95 -6.80
CA ALA A 482 9.29 5.93 -7.85
C ALA A 482 7.77 6.00 -8.13
N ILE A 483 7.05 4.88 -8.06
CA ILE A 483 5.58 4.86 -8.19
C ILE A 483 4.93 5.63 -7.04
N ALA A 484 5.33 5.34 -5.79
CA ALA A 484 4.78 6.02 -4.61
C ALA A 484 5.06 7.53 -4.62
N LEU A 485 6.17 7.95 -5.22
CA LEU A 485 6.55 9.37 -5.35
C LEU A 485 5.95 10.04 -6.60
N ASP A 486 5.00 9.39 -7.26
CA ASP A 486 4.33 9.87 -8.48
C ASP A 486 5.28 10.22 -9.64
N GLN A 487 6.44 9.57 -9.70
CA GLN A 487 7.37 9.78 -10.79
C GLN A 487 6.85 9.10 -12.05
N MET A 488 6.91 9.80 -13.19
CA MET A 488 6.33 9.32 -14.45
C MET A 488 4.87 8.90 -14.30
N ASN A 489 4.08 9.63 -13.50
CA ASN A 489 2.67 9.33 -13.19
C ASN A 489 2.45 7.88 -12.70
N GLY A 490 3.47 7.28 -12.06
CA GLY A 490 3.42 5.90 -11.59
C GLY A 490 3.44 4.83 -12.70
N ASP A 491 3.74 5.17 -13.96
CA ASP A 491 3.78 4.19 -15.04
C ASP A 491 5.02 3.28 -14.92
N LEU A 492 4.77 2.02 -14.55
CA LEU A 492 5.79 0.99 -14.37
C LEU A 492 6.67 0.76 -15.61
N LYS A 493 6.12 0.91 -16.82
CA LYS A 493 6.89 0.68 -18.05
C LYS A 493 7.82 1.85 -18.31
N ALA A 494 7.36 3.08 -18.13
CA ALA A 494 8.18 4.28 -18.25
C ALA A 494 9.29 4.28 -17.19
N ILE A 495 8.97 4.00 -15.92
CA ILE A 495 9.96 3.90 -14.83
C ILE A 495 10.99 2.79 -15.14
N GLY A 496 10.52 1.62 -15.59
CA GLY A 496 11.40 0.52 -15.98
C GLY A 496 12.31 0.87 -17.17
N ALA A 497 11.78 1.59 -18.17
CA ALA A 497 12.55 2.07 -19.32
C ALA A 497 13.60 3.11 -18.90
N TYR A 498 13.26 4.04 -18.02
CA TYR A 498 14.18 5.00 -17.42
C TYR A 498 15.37 4.31 -16.76
N TYR A 499 15.11 3.41 -15.80
CA TYR A 499 16.19 2.73 -15.10
C TYR A 499 16.97 1.77 -16.00
N GLY A 500 16.34 1.17 -17.01
CA GLY A 500 17.01 0.36 -18.01
C GLY A 500 18.03 1.16 -18.82
N ILE A 501 17.63 2.32 -19.36
CA ILE A 501 18.52 3.21 -20.11
C ILE A 501 19.62 3.78 -19.21
N LEU A 502 19.26 4.23 -18.00
CA LEU A 502 20.23 4.75 -17.02
C LEU A 502 21.27 3.68 -16.66
N ALA A 503 20.85 2.44 -16.40
CA ALA A 503 21.76 1.36 -16.06
C ALA A 503 22.76 1.06 -17.20
N GLU A 504 22.31 1.03 -18.46
CA GLU A 504 23.21 0.82 -19.60
C GLU A 504 24.18 2.00 -19.80
N ALA A 505 23.72 3.23 -19.59
CA ALA A 505 24.56 4.42 -19.62
C ALA A 505 25.65 4.39 -18.53
N VAL A 506 25.27 4.05 -17.31
CA VAL A 506 26.20 3.92 -16.18
C VAL A 506 27.20 2.78 -16.44
N LYS A 507 26.77 1.62 -16.96
CA LYS A 507 27.70 0.53 -17.34
C LYS A 507 28.70 0.96 -18.39
N ALA A 508 28.26 1.68 -19.42
CA ALA A 508 29.14 2.14 -20.51
C ALA A 508 30.24 3.07 -19.98
N LEU A 509 29.89 4.02 -19.10
CA LEU A 509 30.84 4.93 -18.46
C LEU A 509 31.70 4.22 -17.40
N ALA A 510 31.12 3.38 -16.57
CA ALA A 510 31.81 2.61 -15.53
C ALA A 510 32.90 1.69 -16.13
N LYS A 511 32.67 1.14 -17.33
CA LYS A 511 33.69 0.39 -18.06
C LYS A 511 34.90 1.25 -18.41
N ALA A 512 34.69 2.50 -18.82
CA ALA A 512 35.76 3.45 -19.10
C ALA A 512 36.52 3.84 -17.81
N ALA A 513 35.81 3.94 -16.68
CA ALA A 513 36.39 4.18 -15.36
C ALA A 513 36.93 2.92 -14.65
N HIS A 514 36.93 1.76 -15.31
CA HIS A 514 37.35 0.47 -14.75
C HIS A 514 36.66 0.10 -13.41
N ILE A 515 35.33 0.24 -13.37
CA ILE A 515 34.50 -0.08 -12.21
C ILE A 515 33.68 -1.34 -12.51
N ASP A 516 33.70 -2.31 -11.60
CA ASP A 516 32.79 -3.45 -11.60
C ASP A 516 31.69 -3.26 -10.54
N PHE A 517 30.43 -3.49 -10.91
CA PHE A 517 29.28 -3.29 -10.03
C PHE A 517 28.05 -4.09 -10.50
N GLU A 518 27.13 -4.37 -9.57
CA GLU A 518 25.84 -5.00 -9.88
C GLU A 518 24.70 -3.97 -9.91
N VAL A 519 23.80 -4.08 -10.88
CA VAL A 519 22.53 -3.35 -10.85
C VAL A 519 21.49 -4.20 -10.12
N ARG A 520 20.85 -3.64 -9.09
CA ARG A 520 19.75 -4.28 -8.36
C ARG A 520 18.51 -3.40 -8.46
N VAL A 521 17.40 -4.01 -8.87
CA VAL A 521 16.11 -3.33 -9.03
C VAL A 521 15.26 -3.66 -7.80
N GLN A 522 14.74 -2.62 -7.14
CA GLN A 522 14.00 -2.73 -5.88
C GLN A 522 12.85 -3.74 -5.99
N SER A 523 11.99 -3.64 -7.00
CA SER A 523 10.88 -4.57 -7.22
C SER A 523 11.30 -6.03 -7.32
N ALA A 524 12.39 -6.30 -8.04
CA ALA A 524 12.91 -7.65 -8.22
C ALA A 524 13.44 -8.22 -6.90
N GLU A 525 13.98 -7.38 -6.01
CA GLU A 525 14.42 -7.80 -4.67
C GLU A 525 13.24 -7.98 -3.71
N ILE A 526 12.24 -7.09 -3.75
CA ILE A 526 11.00 -7.22 -2.96
C ILE A 526 10.32 -8.55 -3.28
N LEU A 527 10.17 -8.89 -4.57
CA LEU A 527 9.45 -10.08 -5.01
C LEU A 527 10.18 -11.41 -4.71
N ARG A 528 11.43 -11.39 -4.23
CA ARG A 528 12.11 -12.60 -3.74
C ARG A 528 11.50 -13.11 -2.43
N ASP A 529 11.05 -12.18 -1.58
CA ASP A 529 10.37 -12.48 -0.32
C ASP A 529 9.47 -11.29 0.07
N PRO A 530 8.31 -11.15 -0.60
CA PRO A 530 7.47 -9.97 -0.47
C PRO A 530 6.94 -9.81 0.96
N ASN A 531 6.58 -10.92 1.61
CA ASN A 531 6.10 -10.90 2.98
C ASN A 531 7.14 -10.33 3.94
N MET A 532 8.38 -10.81 3.88
CA MET A 532 9.43 -10.33 4.77
C MET A 532 9.83 -8.89 4.49
N TYR A 533 9.78 -8.45 3.23
CA TYR A 533 10.02 -7.06 2.88
C TYR A 533 8.94 -6.14 3.49
N TRP A 534 7.67 -6.40 3.23
CA TRP A 534 6.60 -5.50 3.68
C TRP A 534 6.36 -5.55 5.18
N ILE A 535 6.65 -6.69 5.84
CA ILE A 535 6.73 -6.71 7.31
C ILE A 535 7.85 -5.79 7.80
N SER A 536 9.01 -5.74 7.13
CA SER A 536 10.08 -4.80 7.47
C SER A 536 9.65 -3.34 7.31
N VAL A 537 8.87 -3.02 6.27
CA VAL A 537 8.29 -1.68 6.05
C VAL A 537 7.32 -1.33 7.18
N ILE A 538 6.44 -2.26 7.56
CA ILE A 538 5.48 -2.11 8.66
C ILE A 538 6.22 -1.90 9.99
N ASP A 539 7.25 -2.71 10.27
CA ASP A 539 8.04 -2.64 11.50
C ASP A 539 8.86 -1.35 11.58
N ALA A 540 9.28 -0.79 10.44
CA ALA A 540 9.94 0.51 10.37
C ALA A 540 9.04 1.64 10.91
N GLY A 541 7.76 1.60 10.58
CA GLY A 541 6.79 2.60 11.01
C GLY A 541 6.06 2.27 12.33
N ARG A 542 6.21 1.07 12.90
CA ARG A 542 5.47 0.64 14.12
C ARG A 542 6.27 0.67 15.40
N ARG A 543 7.57 0.35 15.37
CA ARG A 543 8.35 0.16 16.59
C ARG A 543 8.29 1.42 17.44
N LYS A 544 8.08 1.27 18.74
CA LYS A 544 8.12 2.38 19.68
C LYS A 544 9.45 2.41 20.43
N ARG A 545 10.08 3.57 20.46
CA ARG A 545 11.16 3.97 21.38
C ARG A 545 10.59 4.08 22.79
N VAL A 546 11.32 3.57 23.77
CA VAL A 546 11.06 3.88 25.18
C VAL A 546 11.86 5.14 25.52
N ARG A 547 11.19 6.29 25.67
CA ARG A 547 11.78 7.55 26.16
C ARG A 547 11.33 7.79 27.60
N ALA A 548 11.99 8.73 28.30
CA ALA A 548 11.57 9.18 29.64
C ALA A 548 10.14 9.78 29.65
N SER A 549 9.66 10.26 28.50
CA SER A 549 8.30 10.77 28.26
C SER A 549 7.26 9.67 27.96
N GLY A 550 7.68 8.41 27.74
CA GLY A 550 6.80 7.30 27.34
C GLY A 550 7.27 6.57 26.08
N GLU A 551 6.41 5.71 25.53
CA GLU A 551 6.66 4.99 24.29
C GLU A 551 6.28 5.84 23.05
N GLU A 552 7.23 6.24 22.20
CA GLU A 552 7.00 7.01 20.96
C GLU A 552 7.41 6.18 19.73
N PRO A 553 6.71 6.21 18.58
CA PRO A 553 7.19 5.53 17.37
C PRO A 553 8.62 5.97 16.98
N VAL A 554 9.40 5.04 16.39
CA VAL A 554 10.76 5.29 15.91
C VAL A 554 10.76 6.16 14.65
N ILE A 555 9.72 6.01 13.81
CA ILE A 555 9.49 6.85 12.63
C ILE A 555 8.04 7.36 12.65
N GLY A 556 7.84 8.58 13.13
CA GLY A 556 6.59 9.34 13.07
C GLY A 556 6.44 10.18 11.79
N LEU A 557 5.27 10.80 11.61
CA LEU A 557 5.02 11.68 10.45
C LEU A 557 5.89 12.94 10.46
N GLU A 558 6.23 13.46 11.64
CA GLU A 558 7.12 14.61 11.80
C GLU A 558 8.54 14.26 11.34
N GLU A 559 9.06 13.11 11.76
CA GLU A 559 10.37 12.62 11.32
C GLU A 559 10.40 12.37 9.81
N VAL A 560 9.32 11.83 9.22
CA VAL A 560 9.21 11.72 7.77
C VAL A 560 9.34 13.10 7.12
N ALA A 561 8.59 14.10 7.60
CA ALA A 561 8.61 15.46 7.05
C ALA A 561 10.00 16.12 7.15
N GLU A 562 10.70 15.95 8.28
CA GLU A 562 12.02 16.51 8.51
C GLU A 562 13.11 15.89 7.60
N HIS A 563 12.92 14.63 7.20
CA HIS A 563 13.90 13.86 6.43
C HIS A 563 13.54 13.69 4.95
N LEU A 564 12.56 14.44 4.45
CA LEU A 564 12.34 14.58 3.01
C LEU A 564 13.55 15.29 2.35
N PRO A 565 13.81 15.00 1.05
CA PRO A 565 14.78 15.74 0.26
C PRO A 565 14.56 17.25 0.32
N GLU A 566 15.64 18.00 0.16
CA GLU A 566 15.58 19.46 0.20
C GLU A 566 14.60 20.02 -0.86
N GLY A 567 13.73 20.93 -0.45
CA GLY A 567 12.69 21.52 -1.30
C GLY A 567 11.37 20.74 -1.33
N GLU A 568 11.31 19.52 -0.80
CA GLU A 568 10.06 18.76 -0.68
C GLU A 568 9.32 19.08 0.63
N THR A 569 7.99 19.02 0.58
CA THR A 569 7.11 19.10 1.76
C THR A 569 6.22 17.89 1.83
N LEU A 570 5.88 17.45 3.04
CA LEU A 570 5.05 16.26 3.24
C LEU A 570 3.58 16.60 2.97
N ALA A 571 3.08 16.17 1.82
CA ALA A 571 1.71 16.41 1.37
C ALA A 571 0.99 15.12 0.94
N GLU A 572 1.72 14.19 0.33
CA GLU A 572 1.16 12.98 -0.27
C GLU A 572 1.46 11.74 0.58
N SER A 573 0.52 10.78 0.61
CA SER A 573 0.70 9.57 1.40
C SER A 573 1.81 8.67 0.86
N GLY A 574 2.04 8.71 -0.46
CA GLY A 574 3.15 8.01 -1.11
C GLY A 574 4.54 8.44 -0.63
N GLN A 575 4.74 9.68 -0.16
CA GLN A 575 6.00 10.11 0.45
C GLN A 575 6.30 9.36 1.77
N VAL A 576 5.27 9.08 2.57
CA VAL A 576 5.39 8.28 3.80
C VAL A 576 5.76 6.84 3.44
N VAL A 577 5.05 6.25 2.46
CA VAL A 577 5.30 4.88 2.01
C VAL A 577 6.72 4.73 1.46
N ALA A 578 7.15 5.62 0.57
CA ALA A 578 8.50 5.59 -0.01
C ALA A 578 9.61 5.77 1.03
N THR A 579 9.35 6.55 2.08
CA THR A 579 10.31 6.73 3.19
C THR A 579 10.46 5.45 4.00
N LEU A 580 9.36 4.76 4.33
CA LEU A 580 9.40 3.48 5.04
C LEU A 580 10.02 2.36 4.18
N MET A 581 9.73 2.35 2.87
CA MET A 581 10.39 1.46 1.90
C MET A 581 11.89 1.68 1.86
N HIS A 582 12.34 2.94 1.85
CA HIS A 582 13.77 3.26 1.86
C HIS A 582 14.49 2.72 3.11
N VAL A 583 13.86 2.82 4.28
CA VAL A 583 14.40 2.24 5.53
C VAL A 583 14.48 0.71 5.43
N ALA A 584 13.43 0.06 4.89
CA ALA A 584 13.42 -1.39 4.68
C ALA A 584 14.49 -1.85 3.67
N ASP A 585 14.71 -1.08 2.59
CA ASP A 585 15.77 -1.33 1.60
C ASP A 585 17.15 -1.31 2.28
N VAL A 586 17.43 -0.27 3.07
CA VAL A 586 18.70 -0.13 3.80
C VAL A 586 18.90 -1.27 4.80
N VAL A 587 17.86 -1.64 5.55
CA VAL A 587 17.90 -2.81 6.46
C VAL A 587 18.21 -4.09 5.67
N GLY A 588 17.57 -4.28 4.52
CA GLY A 588 17.76 -5.46 3.67
C GLY A 588 19.16 -5.54 3.04
N LEU A 589 19.74 -4.40 2.69
CA LEU A 589 21.11 -4.27 2.16
C LEU A 589 22.17 -4.52 3.25
N CYS A 590 21.91 -4.07 4.47
CA CYS A 590 22.83 -4.21 5.61
C CYS A 590 22.74 -5.57 6.31
N ARG A 591 21.69 -6.36 6.06
CA ARG A 591 21.47 -7.64 6.73
C ARG A 591 22.43 -8.71 6.21
N GLY A 592 23.20 -9.30 7.12
CA GLY A 592 24.15 -10.38 6.80
C GLY A 592 25.43 -9.89 6.12
N VAL A 593 25.68 -8.57 6.13
CA VAL A 593 26.90 -7.94 5.63
C VAL A 593 27.63 -7.29 6.82
N PRO A 594 28.94 -7.51 7.02
CA PRO A 594 29.67 -6.91 8.14
C PRO A 594 29.81 -5.38 8.07
N SER A 595 29.94 -4.80 6.88
CA SER A 595 30.11 -3.37 6.68
C SER A 595 29.41 -2.90 5.41
N THR A 596 28.61 -1.83 5.52
CA THR A 596 27.93 -1.21 4.37
C THR A 596 28.18 0.29 4.38
N THR A 597 28.51 0.86 3.23
CA THR A 597 28.60 2.32 3.03
C THR A 597 27.64 2.74 1.92
N ILE A 598 26.77 3.70 2.23
CA ILE A 598 25.86 4.33 1.27
C ILE A 598 26.53 5.58 0.71
N TYR A 599 26.71 5.62 -0.60
CA TYR A 599 27.22 6.76 -1.34
C TYR A 599 26.05 7.53 -1.93
N ALA A 600 25.90 8.78 -1.51
CA ALA A 600 24.72 9.57 -1.83
C ALA A 600 25.07 11.01 -2.24
N GLU A 601 24.15 11.60 -3.01
CA GLU A 601 24.09 13.04 -3.23
C GLU A 601 23.58 13.76 -1.97
N GLU A 602 24.00 15.01 -1.78
CA GLU A 602 23.60 15.84 -0.62
C GLU A 602 22.09 15.92 -0.43
N ARG A 603 21.31 16.04 -1.52
CA ARG A 603 19.84 16.12 -1.44
C ARG A 603 19.17 14.90 -0.78
N MET A 604 19.80 13.73 -0.84
CA MET A 604 19.28 12.47 -0.26
C MET A 604 19.82 12.20 1.15
N GLN A 605 20.76 13.01 1.63
CA GLN A 605 21.47 12.80 2.89
C GLN A 605 20.51 12.59 4.07
N LYS A 606 19.49 13.46 4.20
CA LYS A 606 18.54 13.37 5.32
C LYS A 606 17.80 12.03 5.32
N ARG A 607 17.36 11.55 4.15
CA ARG A 607 16.65 10.28 4.04
C ARG A 607 17.52 9.08 4.44
N HIS A 608 18.80 9.08 4.03
CA HIS A 608 19.74 8.04 4.47
C HIS A 608 20.06 8.13 5.96
N GLN A 609 20.13 9.34 6.52
CA GLN A 609 20.33 9.54 7.96
C GLN A 609 19.18 8.95 8.78
N LEU A 610 17.93 9.13 8.34
CA LEU A 610 16.77 8.50 8.99
C LEU A 610 16.91 6.97 9.04
N ALA A 611 17.27 6.35 7.90
CA ALA A 611 17.47 4.91 7.83
C ALA A 611 18.62 4.43 8.72
N LYS A 612 19.73 5.18 8.76
CA LYS A 612 20.85 4.89 9.66
C LYS A 612 20.43 4.94 11.13
N SER A 613 19.76 6.00 11.56
CA SER A 613 19.27 6.15 12.93
C SER A 613 18.32 5.01 13.32
N TYR A 614 17.41 4.63 12.42
CA TYR A 614 16.55 3.46 12.62
C TYR A 614 17.35 2.18 12.86
N VAL A 615 18.39 1.95 12.05
CA VAL A 615 19.23 0.75 12.16
C VAL A 615 20.04 0.74 13.45
N GLU A 616 20.63 1.87 13.84
CA GLU A 616 21.37 2.04 15.11
C GLU A 616 20.50 1.69 16.31
N GLU A 617 19.27 2.20 16.34
CA GLU A 617 18.35 1.97 17.45
C GLU A 617 17.77 0.55 17.47
N SER A 618 17.45 0.00 16.30
CA SER A 618 16.76 -1.29 16.18
C SER A 618 17.69 -2.50 16.18
N PHE A 619 18.96 -2.31 15.80
CA PHE A 619 19.94 -3.38 15.56
C PHE A 619 21.33 -3.11 16.15
N GLY A 620 21.53 -1.96 16.82
CA GLY A 620 22.78 -1.66 17.53
C GLY A 620 23.06 -2.62 18.69
N ASP A 621 24.23 -2.44 19.32
CA ASP A 621 24.79 -3.35 20.34
C ASP A 621 23.89 -3.57 21.56
N SER A 622 23.01 -2.61 21.86
CA SER A 622 22.05 -2.66 22.97
C SER A 622 20.72 -3.34 22.62
N SER A 623 20.52 -3.76 21.36
CA SER A 623 19.26 -4.34 20.89
C SER A 623 19.22 -5.88 20.99
N ALA A 624 18.02 -6.46 21.05
CA ALA A 624 17.80 -7.91 20.99
C ALA A 624 18.21 -8.55 19.64
N HIS A 625 18.66 -7.75 18.68
CA HIS A 625 19.08 -8.17 17.34
C HIS A 625 20.49 -7.70 16.98
N ALA A 626 21.29 -7.32 17.98
CA ALA A 626 22.67 -6.87 17.82
C ALA A 626 23.47 -7.79 16.88
N GLY A 627 24.22 -7.17 15.96
CA GLY A 627 25.09 -7.87 15.01
C GLY A 627 24.38 -8.58 13.84
N LYS A 628 23.05 -8.53 13.74
CA LYS A 628 22.31 -9.13 12.60
C LYS A 628 22.23 -8.21 11.38
N VAL A 629 22.30 -6.90 11.60
CA VAL A 629 22.24 -5.84 10.58
C VAL A 629 23.33 -4.84 10.93
N CYS A 630 24.25 -4.54 10.00
CA CYS A 630 25.28 -3.53 10.26
C CYS A 630 24.70 -2.12 10.17
N VAL A 631 25.18 -1.19 11.01
CA VAL A 631 24.87 0.24 10.85
C VAL A 631 25.61 0.76 9.61
N PRO A 632 24.92 1.33 8.61
CA PRO A 632 25.59 1.84 7.42
C PRO A 632 26.37 3.12 7.71
N ALA A 633 27.55 3.25 7.11
CA ALA A 633 28.20 4.54 6.93
C ALA A 633 27.51 5.31 5.79
N ILE A 634 27.50 6.64 5.84
CA ILE A 634 26.95 7.49 4.79
C ILE A 634 28.07 8.40 4.30
N ASP A 635 28.39 8.29 3.01
CA ASP A 635 29.39 9.10 2.34
C ASP A 635 28.71 10.09 1.39
N VAL A 636 28.71 11.37 1.76
CA VAL A 636 28.02 12.44 1.03
C VAL A 636 29.04 13.35 0.36
N GLU A 637 28.83 13.65 -0.93
CA GLU A 637 29.64 14.63 -1.65
C GLU A 637 28.76 15.78 -2.11
N LYS A 638 29.24 17.00 -1.86
CA LYS A 638 28.68 18.22 -2.42
C LYS A 638 29.31 18.43 -3.79
N ALA A 639 28.50 18.36 -4.84
CA ALA A 639 28.99 18.62 -6.18
C ALA A 639 27.89 19.26 -7.02
N ARG A 640 28.24 20.34 -7.72
CA ARG A 640 27.37 21.00 -8.69
C ARG A 640 27.28 20.08 -9.91
N LEU A 641 26.06 19.79 -10.34
CA LEU A 641 25.82 19.13 -11.62
C LEU A 641 25.71 20.20 -12.70
N PRO A 642 26.33 19.99 -13.87
CA PRO A 642 26.29 20.97 -14.95
C PRO A 642 24.85 21.10 -15.47
N SER A 643 24.37 22.32 -15.69
CA SER A 643 23.02 22.58 -16.21
C SER A 643 22.95 22.52 -17.75
N LEU A 644 23.41 21.41 -18.34
CA LEU A 644 23.49 21.23 -19.80
C LEU A 644 22.28 20.50 -20.39
N SER A 645 21.59 19.70 -19.57
CA SER A 645 20.43 18.89 -19.96
C SER A 645 20.73 18.00 -21.16
N LEU A 646 21.88 17.30 -21.15
CA LEU A 646 22.28 16.42 -22.23
C LEU A 646 21.47 15.12 -22.16
N ILE A 647 20.52 14.94 -23.09
CA ILE A 647 19.65 13.77 -23.08
C ILE A 647 20.36 12.62 -23.78
N LEU A 648 20.30 11.43 -23.20
CA LEU A 648 20.87 10.23 -23.79
C LEU A 648 20.15 9.88 -25.09
N GLY A 649 20.90 9.46 -26.10
CA GLY A 649 20.35 9.09 -27.41
C GLY A 649 20.14 10.26 -28.38
N GLU A 650 20.15 11.51 -27.90
CA GLU A 650 20.22 12.70 -28.76
C GLU A 650 21.49 12.65 -29.61
N GLY A 651 21.36 12.92 -30.91
CA GLY A 651 22.49 12.86 -31.83
C GLY A 651 23.58 13.87 -31.46
N GLU A 652 24.82 13.55 -31.85
CA GLU A 652 26.00 14.36 -31.54
C GLU A 652 25.84 15.85 -31.92
N SER A 653 25.13 16.13 -33.01
CA SER A 653 24.82 17.50 -33.45
C SER A 653 24.04 18.30 -32.40
N ILE A 654 23.08 17.67 -31.70
CA ILE A 654 22.27 18.31 -30.66
C ILE A 654 23.15 18.61 -29.44
N TRP A 655 23.96 17.65 -29.01
CA TRP A 655 24.90 17.81 -27.89
C TRP A 655 25.89 18.94 -28.16
N ASN A 656 26.50 18.97 -29.34
CA ASN A 656 27.40 20.04 -29.78
C ASN A 656 26.69 21.40 -29.77
N GLY A 657 25.43 21.44 -30.21
CA GLY A 657 24.59 22.64 -30.15
C GLY A 657 24.34 23.12 -28.71
N LYS A 658 24.05 22.21 -27.78
CA LYS A 658 23.84 22.52 -26.36
C LYS A 658 25.13 23.08 -25.74
N MET A 659 26.27 22.40 -25.89
CA MET A 659 27.57 22.87 -25.36
C MET A 659 27.97 24.24 -25.91
N LYS A 660 27.73 24.51 -27.20
CA LYS A 660 28.02 25.83 -27.79
C LYS A 660 27.19 26.94 -27.15
N LYS A 661 25.90 26.66 -26.87
CA LYS A 661 24.94 27.60 -26.29
C LYS A 661 25.07 27.74 -24.77
N SER A 662 25.78 26.84 -24.09
CA SER A 662 25.99 26.89 -22.64
C SER A 662 26.50 28.24 -22.18
N TYR A 663 25.97 28.69 -21.04
CA TYR A 663 26.48 29.88 -20.38
C TYR A 663 27.97 29.69 -20.05
N CYS A 664 28.76 30.74 -20.26
CA CYS A 664 30.21 30.76 -20.03
C CYS A 664 30.67 32.22 -20.16
N LEU A 665 30.40 33.01 -19.11
CA LEU A 665 30.86 34.39 -19.03
C LEU A 665 32.35 34.41 -18.66
N GLU A 666 33.13 35.27 -19.31
CA GLU A 666 34.57 35.39 -19.03
C GLU A 666 34.83 35.78 -17.57
N GLY A 667 35.73 35.05 -16.89
CA GLY A 667 36.04 35.27 -15.48
C GLY A 667 35.04 34.65 -14.49
N ASP A 668 33.87 34.21 -14.94
CA ASP A 668 32.86 33.56 -14.10
C ASP A 668 33.15 32.06 -14.00
N VAL A 669 33.84 31.66 -12.94
CA VAL A 669 34.11 30.24 -12.62
C VAL A 669 32.94 29.62 -11.88
N GLU A 670 32.26 30.41 -11.04
CA GLU A 670 31.27 29.90 -10.10
C GLU A 670 29.99 29.44 -10.81
N ASN A 671 29.49 30.19 -11.77
CA ASN A 671 28.24 29.87 -12.46
C ASN A 671 28.48 29.33 -13.88
N ASN A 672 29.44 28.43 -14.05
CA ASN A 672 29.88 27.98 -15.36
C ASN A 672 29.65 26.46 -15.58
N PRO A 673 28.58 26.08 -16.31
CA PRO A 673 28.24 24.69 -16.57
C PRO A 673 29.34 23.87 -17.27
N LEU A 674 30.24 24.52 -18.01
CA LEU A 674 31.35 23.84 -18.68
C LEU A 674 32.51 23.57 -17.72
N MET A 675 32.71 24.44 -16.72
CA MET A 675 33.64 24.17 -15.62
C MET A 675 33.12 23.03 -14.74
N ASP A 676 31.84 23.07 -14.39
CA ASP A 676 31.17 22.01 -13.63
C ASP A 676 31.24 20.65 -14.37
N LEU A 677 31.07 20.66 -15.69
CA LEU A 677 31.23 19.45 -16.50
C LEU A 677 32.66 18.93 -16.46
N LEU A 678 33.67 19.79 -16.61
CA LEU A 678 35.07 19.37 -16.59
C LEU A 678 35.46 18.76 -15.23
N ASP A 679 35.05 19.39 -14.13
CA ASP A 679 35.22 18.87 -12.77
C ASP A 679 34.52 17.51 -12.60
N LEU A 680 33.28 17.39 -13.08
CA LEU A 680 32.52 16.14 -13.00
C LEU A 680 33.19 15.00 -13.78
N LEU A 681 33.67 15.26 -15.00
CA LEU A 681 34.37 14.25 -15.81
C LEU A 681 35.67 13.80 -15.14
N LEU A 682 36.40 14.72 -14.52
CA LEU A 682 37.60 14.42 -13.74
C LEU A 682 37.26 13.53 -12.54
N LYS A 683 36.25 13.89 -11.75
CA LYS A 683 35.78 13.11 -10.58
C LYS A 683 35.20 11.75 -10.95
N CYS A 684 34.71 11.58 -12.18
CA CYS A 684 34.26 10.28 -12.70
C CYS A 684 35.40 9.41 -13.24
N GLU A 685 36.67 9.86 -13.19
CA GLU A 685 37.83 9.15 -13.77
C GLU A 685 37.63 8.83 -15.28
N LEU A 686 36.91 9.69 -16.00
CA LEU A 686 36.60 9.49 -17.43
C LEU A 686 37.61 10.18 -18.37
N LEU A 687 38.55 10.93 -17.82
CA LEU A 687 39.56 11.66 -18.56
C LEU A 687 40.85 10.82 -18.66
N ASP A 688 41.38 10.70 -19.88
CA ASP A 688 42.65 9.99 -20.15
C ASP A 688 43.80 10.60 -19.34
N THR A 689 44.38 9.81 -18.43
CA THR A 689 45.47 10.21 -17.54
C THR A 689 46.80 10.43 -18.27
N GLY A 690 46.92 9.98 -19.52
CA GLY A 690 48.08 10.19 -20.38
C GLY A 690 48.05 11.53 -21.13
N LYS A 691 47.00 12.33 -20.98
CA LYS A 691 46.84 13.65 -21.61
C LYS A 691 46.68 14.74 -20.55
N PRO A 692 47.04 16.00 -20.87
CA PRO A 692 46.66 17.13 -20.03
C PRO A 692 45.14 17.16 -19.80
N LEU A 693 44.73 17.79 -18.69
CA LEU A 693 43.32 17.94 -18.34
C LEU A 693 42.55 18.63 -19.46
N LEU A 694 43.12 19.73 -19.98
CA LEU A 694 42.53 20.55 -21.03
C LEU A 694 43.62 21.08 -21.97
N GLU A 695 43.50 20.79 -23.27
CA GLU A 695 44.34 21.37 -24.32
C GLU A 695 43.60 22.55 -24.95
N VAL A 696 44.17 23.75 -24.85
CA VAL A 696 43.59 24.96 -25.43
C VAL A 696 44.45 25.40 -26.60
N ARG A 697 43.84 25.48 -27.78
CA ARG A 697 44.48 25.99 -29.00
C ARG A 697 43.85 27.32 -29.37
N GLN A 698 44.63 28.40 -29.35
CA GLN A 698 44.12 29.76 -29.56
C GLN A 698 45.17 30.69 -30.18
N LYS A 699 44.71 31.80 -30.75
CA LYS A 699 45.59 32.80 -31.38
C LYS A 699 46.56 33.38 -30.35
N ALA A 700 47.76 33.75 -30.80
CA ALA A 700 48.78 34.37 -29.96
C ALA A 700 48.29 35.61 -29.19
N GLU A 701 47.39 36.38 -29.79
CA GLU A 701 46.73 37.57 -29.21
C GLU A 701 45.87 37.26 -27.98
N HIS A 702 45.50 35.99 -27.76
CA HIS A 702 44.72 35.52 -26.62
C HIS A 702 45.52 34.63 -25.66
N GLY A 703 46.86 34.67 -25.72
CA GLY A 703 47.74 33.89 -24.84
C GLY A 703 48.39 32.66 -25.48
N GLY A 704 48.05 32.35 -26.74
CA GLY A 704 48.63 31.23 -27.48
C GLY A 704 48.19 29.85 -26.97
N ASP A 705 48.71 28.81 -27.61
CA ASP A 705 48.41 27.42 -27.26
C ASP A 705 48.91 27.09 -25.84
N LYS A 706 48.06 26.47 -25.02
CA LYS A 706 48.38 26.14 -23.63
C LYS A 706 47.71 24.84 -23.20
N ASP A 707 48.47 24.03 -22.47
CA ASP A 707 48.00 22.76 -21.92
C ASP A 707 47.89 22.90 -20.40
N TYR A 708 46.71 22.60 -19.86
CA TYR A 708 46.43 22.67 -18.43
C TYR A 708 46.45 21.27 -17.82
N THR A 709 47.12 21.10 -16.69
CA THR A 709 47.28 19.79 -16.03
C THR A 709 46.38 19.57 -14.82
N SER A 710 45.83 20.64 -14.25
CA SER A 710 44.93 20.58 -13.08
C SER A 710 43.73 21.50 -13.25
N LEU A 711 42.63 21.19 -12.56
CA LEU A 711 41.41 22.01 -12.59
C LEU A 711 41.68 23.41 -12.03
N ALA A 712 42.48 23.50 -10.97
CA ALA A 712 42.89 24.77 -10.36
C ALA A 712 43.63 25.70 -11.34
N ASP A 713 44.46 25.15 -12.24
CA ASP A 713 45.14 25.95 -13.27
C ASP A 713 44.13 26.49 -14.30
N VAL A 714 43.13 25.69 -14.68
CA VAL A 714 42.06 26.09 -15.60
C VAL A 714 41.20 27.18 -14.96
N GLU A 715 40.78 26.99 -13.70
CA GLU A 715 39.98 27.96 -12.95
C GLU A 715 40.73 29.28 -12.77
N THR A 716 42.01 29.23 -12.41
CA THR A 716 42.84 30.42 -12.23
C THR A 716 42.99 31.19 -13.53
N ALA A 717 43.29 30.51 -14.64
CA ALA A 717 43.43 31.14 -15.95
C ALA A 717 42.10 31.69 -16.48
N PHE A 718 40.98 31.02 -16.21
CA PHE A 718 39.66 31.51 -16.60
C PHE A 718 39.25 32.73 -15.76
N ALA A 719 39.45 32.69 -14.44
CA ALA A 719 39.17 33.79 -13.52
C ALA A 719 40.03 35.03 -13.80
N SER A 720 41.31 34.85 -14.13
CA SER A 720 42.23 35.92 -14.48
C SER A 720 42.02 36.48 -15.90
N LYS A 721 41.10 35.90 -16.68
CA LYS A 721 40.82 36.23 -18.09
C LYS A 721 41.98 35.96 -19.04
N GLU A 722 42.92 35.11 -18.63
CA GLU A 722 43.96 34.58 -19.52
C GLU A 722 43.38 33.56 -20.50
N LEU A 723 42.38 32.80 -20.05
CA LEU A 723 41.65 31.82 -20.85
C LEU A 723 40.29 32.38 -21.28
N HIS A 724 40.18 32.81 -22.54
CA HIS A 724 38.96 33.41 -23.07
C HIS A 724 37.88 32.34 -23.37
N PRO A 725 36.57 32.62 -23.16
CA PRO A 725 35.47 31.69 -23.44
C PRO A 725 35.47 31.09 -24.85
N SER A 726 35.91 31.83 -25.87
CA SER A 726 35.97 31.34 -27.26
C SER A 726 36.97 30.20 -27.48
N ALA A 727 37.96 30.06 -26.60
CA ALA A 727 38.94 28.99 -26.62
C ALA A 727 38.62 27.90 -25.59
N PHE A 728 38.07 28.30 -24.42
CA PHE A 728 37.62 27.37 -23.39
C PHE A 728 36.47 26.47 -23.86
N LYS A 729 35.43 27.03 -24.48
CA LYS A 729 34.24 26.27 -24.91
C LYS A 729 34.60 25.11 -25.84
N PRO A 730 35.34 25.32 -26.95
CA PRO A 730 35.72 24.22 -27.84
C PRO A 730 36.60 23.17 -27.15
N ALA A 731 37.55 23.60 -26.31
CA ALA A 731 38.44 22.68 -25.60
C ALA A 731 37.67 21.75 -24.65
N VAL A 732 36.73 22.29 -23.86
CA VAL A 732 35.88 21.48 -22.98
C VAL A 732 34.96 20.58 -23.79
N GLN A 733 34.38 21.09 -24.88
CA GLN A 733 33.52 20.31 -25.76
C GLN A 733 34.23 19.09 -26.34
N ASP A 734 35.46 19.26 -26.85
CA ASP A 734 36.26 18.17 -27.40
C ASP A 734 36.61 17.14 -26.32
N ARG A 735 36.97 17.61 -25.12
CA ARG A 735 37.28 16.73 -23.98
C ARG A 735 36.05 15.95 -23.52
N ALA A 736 34.91 16.61 -23.40
CA ALA A 736 33.64 16.00 -23.03
C ALA A 736 33.14 15.01 -24.09
N LYS A 737 33.29 15.33 -25.38
CA LYS A 737 32.93 14.42 -26.47
C LYS A 737 33.73 13.12 -26.41
N ALA A 738 35.03 13.19 -26.12
CA ALA A 738 35.84 11.99 -25.95
C ALA A 738 35.41 11.16 -24.73
N ALA A 739 35.19 11.81 -23.59
CA ALA A 739 34.81 11.15 -22.34
C ALA A 739 33.40 10.52 -22.38
N LEU A 740 32.45 11.21 -23.02
CA LEU A 740 31.05 10.80 -23.14
C LEU A 740 30.75 10.06 -24.45
N ALA A 741 31.76 9.77 -25.27
CA ALA A 741 31.60 8.96 -26.48
C ALA A 741 30.83 7.64 -26.24
N PRO A 742 31.03 6.90 -25.12
CA PRO A 742 30.27 5.70 -24.84
C PRO A 742 28.75 5.93 -24.77
N LEU A 743 28.31 7.12 -24.35
CA LEU A 743 26.89 7.48 -24.27
C LEU A 743 26.29 7.77 -25.66
N VAL A 744 27.03 8.47 -26.51
CA VAL A 744 26.63 8.76 -27.90
C VAL A 744 26.61 7.48 -28.74
N LEU A 745 27.54 6.58 -28.45
CA LEU A 745 27.70 5.28 -29.10
C LEU A 745 26.96 4.15 -28.38
N LEU A 746 26.08 4.46 -27.41
CA LEU A 746 25.27 3.44 -26.75
C LEU A 746 24.63 2.57 -27.84
N PRO A 747 24.79 1.24 -27.77
CA PRO A 747 24.28 0.37 -28.80
C PRO A 747 22.78 0.58 -28.88
N LYS A 748 22.34 1.26 -29.95
CA LYS A 748 20.91 1.43 -30.29
C LYS A 748 20.37 0.12 -30.86
N ASP A 749 20.60 -0.96 -30.12
CA ASP A 749 20.05 -2.28 -30.41
C ASP A 749 18.53 -2.25 -30.24
N ALA A 750 17.87 -3.36 -30.57
CA ALA A 750 16.42 -3.43 -30.53
C ALA A 750 15.85 -3.24 -29.12
N ALA A 751 16.59 -3.61 -28.07
CA ALA A 751 16.15 -3.47 -26.69
C ALA A 751 16.22 -2.02 -26.23
N PHE A 752 17.35 -1.34 -26.46
CA PHE A 752 17.52 0.08 -26.17
C PHE A 752 16.49 0.92 -26.92
N LYS A 753 16.33 0.72 -28.23
CA LYS A 753 15.35 1.45 -29.05
C LYS A 753 13.92 1.28 -28.56
N ARG A 754 13.59 0.11 -28.02
CA ARG A 754 12.25 -0.15 -27.47
C ARG A 754 12.01 0.62 -26.18
N LEU A 755 12.99 0.68 -25.28
CA LEU A 755 12.88 1.46 -24.04
C LEU A 755 12.85 2.96 -24.35
N ASP A 756 13.69 3.40 -25.28
CA ASP A 756 13.77 4.80 -25.73
C ASP A 756 12.44 5.26 -26.32
N LEU A 757 11.86 4.45 -27.23
CA LEU A 757 10.53 4.70 -27.78
C LEU A 757 9.44 4.71 -26.71
N GLN A 758 9.53 3.88 -25.66
CA GLN A 758 8.57 3.90 -24.57
C GLN A 758 8.60 5.24 -23.81
N LEU A 759 9.79 5.80 -23.57
CA LEU A 759 9.92 7.12 -22.94
C LEU A 759 9.50 8.24 -23.88
N GLU A 760 9.87 8.21 -25.17
CA GLU A 760 9.48 9.23 -26.14
C GLU A 760 7.95 9.32 -26.32
N LEU A 761 7.26 8.18 -26.33
CA LEU A 761 5.81 8.15 -26.49
C LEU A 761 5.06 8.51 -25.21
N PHE A 762 5.66 8.34 -24.03
CA PHE A 762 5.00 8.52 -22.74
C PHE A 762 4.37 9.92 -22.57
N PRO A 763 5.08 11.04 -22.80
CA PRO A 763 4.48 12.38 -22.72
C PRO A 763 3.32 12.60 -23.70
N MET A 764 3.35 11.96 -24.88
CA MET A 764 2.26 12.09 -25.86
C MET A 764 0.99 11.38 -25.42
N PHE A 765 1.11 10.29 -24.66
CA PHE A 765 -0.04 9.61 -24.07
C PHE A 765 -0.71 10.45 -22.98
N LEU A 766 0.06 11.24 -22.23
CA LEU A 766 -0.49 12.14 -21.21
C LEU A 766 -1.38 13.26 -21.79
N ILE A 767 -1.17 13.65 -23.05
CA ILE A 767 -1.98 14.70 -23.72
C ILE A 767 -3.33 14.14 -24.21
N GLN A 768 -3.49 12.82 -24.32
CA GLN A 768 -4.72 12.17 -24.80
C GLN A 768 -5.73 11.82 -23.69
N TYR A 769 -5.34 11.95 -22.42
CA TYR A 769 -6.20 11.76 -21.24
C TYR A 769 -6.51 13.13 -20.62
#